data_AF-A0A6S6LZX6-F1
#
_entry.id   AF-A0A6S6LZX6-F1
#
_cell.length_a   1.000
_cell.length_b   1.000
_cell.length_c   1.000
_cell.angle_alpha   90.00
_cell.angle_beta   90.00
_cell.angle_gamma   90.00
#
_symmetry.space_group_name_H-M   'P 1'
#
loop_
_entity.id
_entity.type
_entity.pdbx_description
1 polymer ?
#
loop_
_entity_poly.entity_id
_entity_poly.type
_entity_poly.pdbx_seq_one_letter_code
_entity_poly.pdbx_strand_id
1 'polypeptide(L)'
;MAWTEIIMMALLLLLGYIYLGYPMLLCLLARFFPTPHRFDDGYLPTVTLVISAYNEAAVIGAKLENSLALDYPPEKLSILVVSDCSNDGTDAEVLRFAEQGVKLLRAKERRGKTSALNTALAGVESEMVVFSDANAIYDAMAIRRLVRHFADPSIGYVVGCARYVEETVSAAGGSEGTYWDLEVMLKRWESAFSSVVGGDGAIYAIRRSLYDPLREEDINDFVNPLQIVAKGYRGIFDEEAWCTEHPAGEFHKEFSRKVRIVNRSFSGFLRVPQAANPLVTGTFAWQLVSHKVLRWLSPYFICLFFALLLLDLLLHPGSLTGEVLLTLTVVGAILSMLGALLNRFWRLPLPLLLPYYFVLVNAASALGVFYRLMGRTIVTWSTVREGERAPAPAPLLPRLTFFCAAGLLVVTASGLALDEEYLGAAAILLMLLLVHTFVGYQLLLLPLSRFSGREPARDESYTPTVTLLVVAYNEAKVIERKIQNSLELQYPGDRLRILVASDGSQDGTDEIVSRYLDQGVELISFPVNRGKISALNDAMRMVDSEIVVLSDANVYYMPSAVRKLVRNFADPGVGAVSGKVVLLNDTLSYSAAEKSYYSIEHLIQELEGRLGALIGADGAMYAIRRKLFTPPSPDTILDDLVIAMDIARQGHLVLHEKEALGFEENLLEIVGEFRRKVRIIAGGYQCLLRGMVTPRLSQPLLMFCFVSHKLLRWVSGYLLLALVAVLVQIQLRHASSSFALVLAVLLAALVLALLVQFFPRLKSVKIASLCHYFYMLMAASLLGGYRGVTGRQKVTWRGGVA
;
A
#
# COMPACT_ATOMS: atom_id res chain seq x y z
N MET A 1 -13.90 -23.61 -35.94
CA MET A 1 -13.36 -22.83 -34.82
C MET A 1 -13.68 -21.37 -35.06
N ALA A 2 -14.31 -20.71 -34.08
CA ALA A 2 -14.51 -19.27 -34.13
C ALA A 2 -13.16 -18.55 -34.03
N TRP A 3 -13.04 -17.34 -34.61
CA TRP A 3 -11.80 -16.54 -34.51
C TRP A 3 -11.38 -16.31 -33.05
N THR A 4 -12.33 -16.26 -32.12
CA THR A 4 -12.11 -16.18 -30.67
C THR A 4 -11.32 -17.37 -30.14
N GLU A 5 -11.68 -18.59 -30.53
CA GLU A 5 -11.01 -19.83 -30.11
C GLU A 5 -9.56 -19.90 -30.62
N ILE A 6 -9.34 -19.49 -31.88
CA ILE A 6 -8.00 -19.49 -32.49
C ILE A 6 -7.07 -18.52 -31.74
N ILE A 7 -7.54 -17.31 -31.48
CA ILE A 7 -6.75 -16.29 -30.75
C ILE A 7 -6.51 -16.75 -29.31
N MET A 8 -7.52 -17.32 -28.65
CA MET A 8 -7.41 -17.86 -27.30
C MET A 8 -6.35 -18.98 -27.21
N MET A 9 -6.34 -19.90 -28.18
CA MET A 9 -5.34 -20.97 -28.25
C MET A 9 -3.93 -20.43 -28.53
N ALA A 10 -3.81 -19.42 -29.41
CA ALA A 10 -2.55 -18.76 -29.68
C ALA A 10 -1.98 -18.06 -28.43
N LEU A 11 -2.83 -17.40 -27.63
CA LEU A 11 -2.43 -16.80 -26.34
C LEU A 11 -2.01 -17.86 -25.33
N LEU A 12 -2.70 -19.00 -25.27
CA LEU A 12 -2.35 -20.11 -24.38
C LEU A 12 -0.99 -20.71 -24.76
N LEU A 13 -0.74 -20.92 -26.07
CA LEU A 13 0.56 -21.36 -26.59
C LEU A 13 1.67 -20.35 -26.30
N LEU A 14 1.38 -19.05 -26.46
CA LEU A 14 2.33 -17.98 -26.13
C LEU A 14 2.68 -17.99 -24.63
N LEU A 15 1.69 -18.10 -23.75
CA LEU A 15 1.91 -18.21 -22.31
C LEU A 15 2.69 -19.48 -21.95
N GLY A 16 2.36 -20.61 -22.59
CA GLY A 16 3.11 -21.86 -22.46
C GLY A 16 4.57 -21.72 -22.90
N TYR A 17 4.83 -21.01 -24.01
CA TYR A 17 6.18 -20.67 -24.45
C TYR A 17 6.92 -19.83 -23.40
N ILE A 18 6.32 -18.77 -22.87
CA ILE A 18 6.98 -17.86 -21.92
C ILE A 18 7.44 -18.58 -20.64
N TYR A 19 6.60 -19.44 -20.09
CA TYR A 19 6.86 -20.07 -18.79
C TYR A 19 7.57 -21.42 -18.88
N LEU A 20 7.37 -22.19 -19.95
CA LEU A 20 7.93 -23.53 -20.11
C LEU A 20 8.80 -23.65 -21.38
N GLY A 21 8.30 -23.17 -22.51
CA GLY A 21 8.98 -23.33 -23.80
C GLY A 21 10.34 -22.63 -23.87
N TYR A 22 10.46 -21.39 -23.37
CA TYR A 22 11.70 -20.63 -23.37
C TYR A 22 12.77 -21.28 -22.49
N PRO A 23 12.52 -21.60 -21.20
CA PRO A 23 13.50 -22.32 -20.38
C PRO A 23 13.96 -23.64 -21.01
N MET A 24 13.04 -24.43 -21.58
CA MET A 24 13.38 -25.69 -22.24
C MET A 24 14.23 -25.49 -23.49
N LEU A 25 13.84 -24.55 -24.36
CA LEU A 25 14.58 -24.24 -25.58
C LEU A 25 15.97 -23.67 -25.27
N LEU A 26 16.06 -22.75 -24.29
CA LEU A 26 17.33 -22.19 -23.85
C LEU A 26 18.25 -23.27 -23.27
N CYS A 27 17.73 -24.20 -22.46
CA CYS A 27 18.51 -25.33 -21.94
C CYS A 27 19.10 -26.17 -23.07
N LEU A 28 18.30 -26.51 -24.09
CA LEU A 28 18.76 -27.24 -25.27
C LEU A 28 19.82 -26.45 -26.03
N LEU A 29 19.58 -25.17 -26.30
CA LEU A 29 20.52 -24.31 -27.02
C LEU A 29 21.84 -24.12 -26.26
N ALA A 30 21.80 -23.90 -24.95
CA ALA A 30 22.97 -23.81 -24.10
C ALA A 30 23.77 -25.13 -24.04
N ARG A 31 23.07 -26.27 -24.11
CA ARG A 31 23.70 -27.61 -24.08
C ARG A 31 24.40 -27.96 -25.40
N PHE A 32 23.80 -27.62 -26.53
CA PHE A 32 24.27 -28.03 -27.86
C PHE A 32 25.05 -26.95 -28.62
N PHE A 33 24.84 -25.68 -28.29
CA PHE A 33 25.49 -24.53 -28.95
C PHE A 33 26.07 -23.55 -27.92
N PRO A 34 26.96 -23.98 -26.99
CA PRO A 34 27.59 -23.06 -26.05
C PRO A 34 28.59 -22.13 -26.76
N THR A 35 28.65 -20.88 -26.32
CA THR A 35 29.67 -19.92 -26.76
C THR A 35 30.80 -19.90 -25.73
N PRO A 36 31.97 -20.53 -26.01
CA PRO A 36 33.08 -20.53 -25.06
C PRO A 36 33.67 -19.12 -24.89
N HIS A 37 34.26 -18.85 -23.74
CA HIS A 37 35.07 -17.65 -23.49
C HIS A 37 36.31 -18.02 -22.67
N ARG A 38 37.33 -17.17 -22.72
CA ARG A 38 38.55 -17.36 -21.93
C ARG A 38 38.37 -16.76 -20.53
N PHE A 39 38.94 -17.40 -19.53
CA PHE A 39 39.13 -16.82 -18.20
C PHE A 39 40.53 -17.14 -17.68
N ASP A 40 41.02 -16.30 -16.78
CA ASP A 40 42.36 -16.44 -16.18
C ASP A 40 42.31 -16.02 -14.71
N ASP A 41 42.46 -16.99 -13.80
CA ASP A 41 42.43 -16.76 -12.35
C ASP A 41 43.60 -15.87 -11.86
N GLY A 42 44.64 -15.69 -12.67
CA GLY A 42 45.76 -14.77 -12.42
C GLY A 42 45.51 -13.34 -12.89
N TYR A 43 44.41 -13.07 -13.59
CA TYR A 43 44.10 -11.74 -14.12
C TYR A 43 43.64 -10.79 -13.01
N LEU A 44 44.53 -9.86 -12.62
CA LEU A 44 44.34 -8.93 -11.50
C LEU A 44 44.43 -7.46 -11.96
N PRO A 45 43.37 -6.92 -12.59
CA PRO A 45 43.30 -5.51 -12.99
C PRO A 45 43.13 -4.59 -11.76
N THR A 46 43.22 -3.27 -11.97
CA THR A 46 42.78 -2.32 -10.95
C THR A 46 41.25 -2.33 -10.81
N VAL A 47 40.74 -2.35 -9.58
CA VAL A 47 39.30 -2.49 -9.25
C VAL A 47 38.87 -1.40 -8.28
N THR A 48 37.75 -0.75 -8.56
CA THR A 48 37.01 0.01 -7.55
C THR A 48 35.73 -0.73 -7.16
N LEU A 49 35.61 -1.10 -5.88
CA LEU A 49 34.39 -1.60 -5.26
C LEU A 49 33.54 -0.41 -4.82
N VAL A 50 32.41 -0.21 -5.50
CA VAL A 50 31.45 0.87 -5.25
C VAL A 50 30.28 0.33 -4.42
N ILE A 51 30.17 0.78 -3.17
CA ILE A 51 29.12 0.38 -2.23
C ILE A 51 28.07 1.48 -2.15
N SER A 52 26.84 1.19 -2.55
CA SER A 52 25.73 2.15 -2.48
C SER A 52 25.06 2.11 -1.10
N ALA A 53 24.88 3.27 -0.46
CA ALA A 53 24.26 3.36 0.86
C ALA A 53 23.22 4.49 0.95
N TYR A 54 22.09 4.19 1.62
CA TYR A 54 21.11 5.19 2.07
C TYR A 54 20.46 4.69 3.35
N ASN A 55 20.80 5.32 4.47
CA ASN A 55 20.36 4.92 5.80
C ASN A 55 20.64 3.43 6.12
N GLU A 56 21.92 3.08 6.10
CA GLU A 56 22.46 1.74 6.29
C GLU A 56 23.39 1.65 7.51
N ALA A 57 23.25 2.55 8.50
CA ALA A 57 24.15 2.62 9.66
C ALA A 57 24.25 1.30 10.43
N ALA A 58 23.17 0.51 10.44
CA ALA A 58 23.10 -0.77 11.12
C ALA A 58 23.94 -1.90 10.48
N VAL A 59 24.22 -1.82 9.17
CA VAL A 59 24.85 -2.93 8.42
C VAL A 59 26.14 -2.54 7.71
N ILE A 60 26.36 -1.24 7.44
CA ILE A 60 27.50 -0.78 6.64
C ILE A 60 28.85 -1.12 7.29
N GLY A 61 28.95 -1.13 8.63
CA GLY A 61 30.18 -1.49 9.34
C GLY A 61 30.66 -2.92 8.99
N ALA A 62 29.77 -3.91 9.14
CA ALA A 62 30.07 -5.30 8.80
C ALA A 62 30.43 -5.47 7.31
N LYS A 63 29.78 -4.71 6.42
CA LYS A 63 30.12 -4.70 5.00
C LYS A 63 31.52 -4.14 4.73
N LEU A 64 31.95 -3.09 5.44
CA LEU A 64 33.27 -2.50 5.26
C LEU A 64 34.37 -3.42 5.78
N GLU A 65 34.17 -4.05 6.94
CA GLU A 65 35.06 -5.09 7.46
C GLU A 65 35.20 -6.25 6.46
N ASN A 66 34.08 -6.73 5.92
CA ASN A 66 34.08 -7.75 4.87
C ASN A 66 34.83 -7.30 3.61
N SER A 67 34.65 -6.05 3.19
CA SER A 67 35.26 -5.50 1.97
C SER A 67 36.78 -5.33 2.12
N LEU A 68 37.26 -4.98 3.32
CA LEU A 68 38.68 -4.87 3.63
C LEU A 68 39.37 -6.24 3.76
N ALA A 69 38.60 -7.28 4.07
CA ALA A 69 39.09 -8.66 4.21
C ALA A 69 39.05 -9.48 2.89
N LEU A 70 38.68 -8.87 1.77
CA LEU A 70 38.65 -9.55 0.47
C LEU A 70 40.06 -9.97 0.01
N ASP A 71 40.18 -11.17 -0.58
CA ASP A 71 41.43 -11.67 -1.16
C ASP A 71 41.67 -11.00 -2.52
N TYR A 72 42.21 -9.79 -2.45
CA TYR A 72 42.67 -9.02 -3.60
C TYR A 72 43.88 -8.16 -3.21
N PRO A 73 44.85 -7.93 -4.12
CA PRO A 73 46.00 -7.09 -3.81
C PRO A 73 45.56 -5.68 -3.35
N PRO A 74 45.94 -5.22 -2.13
CA PRO A 74 45.47 -3.95 -1.57
C PRO A 74 45.79 -2.73 -2.44
N GLU A 75 46.91 -2.74 -3.16
CA GLU A 75 47.31 -1.68 -4.08
C GLU A 75 46.46 -1.62 -5.37
N LYS A 76 45.65 -2.66 -5.63
CA LYS A 76 44.77 -2.76 -6.80
C LYS A 76 43.28 -2.67 -6.46
N LEU A 77 42.90 -2.64 -5.17
CA LEU A 77 41.52 -2.54 -4.73
C LEU A 77 41.25 -1.19 -4.05
N SER A 78 40.37 -0.38 -4.64
CA SER A 78 39.86 0.83 -4.00
C SER A 78 38.42 0.59 -3.52
N ILE A 79 38.13 0.96 -2.27
CA ILE A 79 36.76 0.87 -1.71
C ILE A 79 36.14 2.27 -1.67
N LEU A 80 35.01 2.44 -2.34
CA LEU A 80 34.28 3.71 -2.43
C LEU A 80 32.83 3.51 -1.97
N VAL A 81 32.46 4.14 -0.86
CA VAL A 81 31.08 4.20 -0.39
C VAL A 81 30.41 5.45 -0.95
N VAL A 82 29.24 5.27 -1.53
CA VAL A 82 28.43 6.33 -2.13
C VAL A 82 27.16 6.49 -1.31
N SER A 83 27.07 7.58 -0.55
CA SER A 83 25.93 7.90 0.32
C SER A 83 24.95 8.85 -0.38
N ASP A 84 23.71 8.43 -0.61
CA ASP A 84 22.63 9.25 -1.20
C ASP A 84 21.97 10.18 -0.16
N CYS A 85 22.79 10.99 0.51
CA CYS A 85 22.39 11.91 1.58
C CYS A 85 21.76 11.19 2.81
N SER A 86 22.47 10.19 3.35
CA SER A 86 22.03 9.47 4.55
C SER A 86 21.95 10.39 5.78
N ASN A 87 21.01 10.09 6.68
CA ASN A 87 20.72 10.88 7.88
C ASN A 87 20.58 10.07 9.18
N ASP A 88 20.91 8.78 9.15
CA ASP A 88 20.83 7.84 10.28
C ASP A 88 22.19 7.57 10.95
N GLY A 89 23.25 8.27 10.53
CA GLY A 89 24.63 8.02 10.99
C GLY A 89 25.49 7.18 10.05
N THR A 90 24.97 6.70 8.91
CA THR A 90 25.74 5.90 7.93
C THR A 90 27.09 6.53 7.57
N ASP A 91 27.11 7.82 7.25
CA ASP A 91 28.33 8.52 6.83
C ASP A 91 29.38 8.58 7.94
N ALA A 92 28.94 8.75 9.18
CA ALA A 92 29.85 8.75 10.34
C ALA A 92 30.48 7.37 10.53
N GLU A 93 29.71 6.30 10.32
CA GLU A 93 30.22 4.94 10.39
C GLU A 93 31.26 4.66 9.30
N VAL A 94 31.01 5.10 8.07
CA VAL A 94 31.97 4.95 6.96
C VAL A 94 33.28 5.70 7.25
N LEU A 95 33.21 6.91 7.80
CA LEU A 95 34.39 7.72 8.10
C LEU A 95 35.32 7.08 9.15
N ARG A 96 34.82 6.16 9.99
CA ARG A 96 35.66 5.38 10.92
C ARG A 96 36.66 4.48 10.20
N PHE A 97 36.37 4.10 8.96
CA PHE A 97 37.25 3.26 8.13
C PHE A 97 38.12 4.07 7.17
N ALA A 98 38.10 5.42 7.24
CA ALA A 98 38.86 6.28 6.34
C ALA A 98 40.37 6.03 6.40
N GLU A 99 40.92 5.80 7.61
CA GLU A 99 42.34 5.47 7.80
C GLU A 99 42.73 4.10 7.23
N GLN A 100 41.75 3.22 7.01
CA GLN A 100 41.93 1.88 6.42
C GLN A 100 41.78 1.91 4.89
N GLY A 101 41.68 3.10 4.28
CA GLY A 101 41.63 3.28 2.82
C GLY A 101 40.22 3.33 2.22
N VAL A 102 39.17 3.36 3.04
CA VAL A 102 37.78 3.50 2.57
C VAL A 102 37.47 4.97 2.26
N LYS A 103 36.98 5.24 1.05
CA LYS A 103 36.57 6.60 0.63
C LYS A 103 35.06 6.76 0.73
N LEU A 104 34.60 7.91 1.24
CA LEU A 104 33.18 8.30 1.25
C LEU A 104 32.93 9.38 0.20
N LEU A 105 31.93 9.16 -0.65
CA LEU A 105 31.34 10.18 -1.51
C LEU A 105 29.89 10.42 -1.09
N ARG A 106 29.62 11.57 -0.48
CA ARG A 106 28.27 11.99 -0.10
C ARG A 106 27.62 12.81 -1.21
N ALA A 107 26.43 12.42 -1.66
CA ALA A 107 25.60 13.22 -2.56
C ALA A 107 25.10 14.49 -1.85
N LYS A 108 25.08 15.63 -2.56
CA LYS A 108 24.61 16.92 -2.02
C LYS A 108 23.12 16.92 -1.70
N GLU A 109 22.35 16.23 -2.53
CA GLU A 109 20.90 16.15 -2.44
C GLU A 109 20.47 14.70 -2.68
N ARG A 110 19.32 14.32 -2.13
CA ARG A 110 18.76 12.99 -2.32
C ARG A 110 18.10 12.88 -3.69
N ARG A 111 18.82 12.31 -4.65
CA ARG A 111 18.37 12.11 -6.04
C ARG A 111 18.29 10.65 -6.46
N GLY A 112 18.58 9.72 -5.54
CA GLY A 112 18.47 8.28 -5.76
C GLY A 112 19.81 7.63 -6.10
N LYS A 113 19.89 6.31 -5.87
CA LYS A 113 21.07 5.46 -6.10
C LYS A 113 21.78 5.75 -7.42
N THR A 114 21.05 5.85 -8.53
CA THR A 114 21.63 6.00 -9.86
C THR A 114 22.34 7.35 -10.06
N SER A 115 21.77 8.44 -9.54
CA SER A 115 22.39 9.78 -9.61
C SER A 115 23.69 9.82 -8.80
N ALA A 116 23.69 9.20 -7.62
CA ALA A 116 24.87 9.08 -6.78
C ALA A 116 25.96 8.23 -7.44
N LEU A 117 25.60 7.10 -8.07
CA LEU A 117 26.52 6.24 -8.82
C LEU A 117 27.15 6.96 -10.02
N ASN A 118 26.38 7.73 -10.81
CA ASN A 118 26.93 8.54 -11.90
C ASN A 118 28.02 9.50 -11.41
N THR A 119 27.75 10.16 -10.29
CA THR A 119 28.70 11.11 -9.67
C THR A 119 29.96 10.40 -9.22
N ALA A 120 29.81 9.22 -8.60
CA ALA A 120 30.93 8.40 -8.15
C ALA A 120 31.82 7.96 -9.30
N LEU A 121 31.22 7.44 -10.37
CA LEU A 121 31.96 6.87 -11.48
C LEU A 121 32.70 7.90 -12.32
N ALA A 122 32.30 9.17 -12.27
CA ALA A 122 33.04 10.25 -12.91
C ALA A 122 34.49 10.38 -12.40
N GLY A 123 34.74 10.03 -11.13
CA GLY A 123 36.06 10.08 -10.50
C GLY A 123 36.76 8.73 -10.35
N VAL A 124 36.22 7.65 -10.92
CA VAL A 124 36.83 6.31 -10.85
C VAL A 124 37.77 6.08 -12.02
N GLU A 125 39.05 5.85 -11.72
CA GLU A 125 40.13 5.63 -12.69
C GLU A 125 40.50 4.15 -12.90
N SER A 126 40.07 3.26 -12.01
CA SER A 126 40.32 1.82 -12.09
C SER A 126 39.76 1.21 -13.39
N GLU A 127 40.44 0.19 -13.91
CA GLU A 127 40.03 -0.52 -15.12
C GLU A 127 38.66 -1.19 -14.99
N MET A 128 38.38 -1.73 -13.79
CA MET A 128 37.14 -2.43 -13.46
C MET A 128 36.39 -1.74 -12.34
N VAL A 129 35.07 -1.83 -12.40
CA VAL A 129 34.16 -1.34 -11.36
C VAL A 129 33.29 -2.50 -10.90
N VAL A 130 33.23 -2.74 -9.60
CA VAL A 130 32.34 -3.72 -8.97
C VAL A 130 31.29 -2.98 -8.15
N PHE A 131 30.02 -3.33 -8.34
CA PHE A 131 28.90 -2.71 -7.64
C PHE A 131 28.39 -3.62 -6.54
N SER A 132 28.19 -3.04 -5.36
CA SER A 132 27.64 -3.72 -4.19
C SER A 132 26.57 -2.88 -3.50
N ASP A 133 25.59 -3.55 -2.91
CA ASP A 133 24.72 -2.96 -1.90
C ASP A 133 25.37 -3.04 -0.51
N ALA A 134 24.94 -2.17 0.41
CA ALA A 134 25.51 -2.05 1.76
C ALA A 134 25.26 -3.27 2.66
N ASN A 135 24.26 -4.09 2.34
CA ASN A 135 23.87 -5.29 3.09
C ASN A 135 24.35 -6.60 2.44
N ALA A 136 25.10 -6.54 1.34
CA ALA A 136 25.57 -7.69 0.60
C ALA A 136 26.99 -8.10 1.04
N ILE A 137 27.13 -9.19 1.79
CA ILE A 137 28.42 -9.67 2.30
C ILE A 137 29.08 -10.59 1.26
N TYR A 138 30.27 -10.28 0.81
CA TYR A 138 30.94 -10.99 -0.29
C TYR A 138 31.76 -12.17 0.22
N ASP A 139 31.81 -13.24 -0.56
CA ASP A 139 32.82 -14.28 -0.39
C ASP A 139 34.23 -13.69 -0.55
N ALA A 140 35.21 -14.22 0.19
CA ALA A 140 36.58 -13.70 0.19
C ALA A 140 37.20 -13.64 -1.22
N MET A 141 36.84 -14.59 -2.10
CA MET A 141 37.34 -14.68 -3.47
C MET A 141 36.42 -14.02 -4.51
N ALA A 142 35.34 -13.35 -4.10
CA ALA A 142 34.30 -12.86 -5.00
C ALA A 142 34.87 -11.92 -6.08
N ILE A 143 35.73 -10.96 -5.72
CA ILE A 143 36.30 -10.01 -6.69
C ILE A 143 37.21 -10.71 -7.70
N ARG A 144 38.11 -11.61 -7.24
CA ARG A 144 38.96 -12.43 -8.13
C ARG A 144 38.14 -13.20 -9.15
N ARG A 145 37.07 -13.85 -8.69
CA ARG A 145 36.17 -14.65 -9.53
C ARG A 145 35.35 -13.80 -10.50
N LEU A 146 34.98 -12.57 -10.13
CA LEU A 146 34.39 -11.64 -11.09
C LEU A 146 35.41 -11.21 -12.16
N VAL A 147 36.63 -10.83 -11.76
CA VAL A 147 37.57 -10.20 -12.69
C VAL A 147 38.25 -11.18 -13.66
N ARG A 148 38.39 -12.46 -13.30
CA ARG A 148 39.05 -13.49 -14.14
C ARG A 148 38.48 -13.61 -15.55
N HIS A 149 37.20 -13.29 -15.74
CA HIS A 149 36.53 -13.36 -17.04
C HIS A 149 36.84 -12.17 -17.95
N PHE A 150 37.32 -11.04 -17.40
CA PHE A 150 37.73 -9.89 -18.20
C PHE A 150 39.10 -10.08 -18.87
N ALA A 151 39.79 -11.19 -18.61
CA ALA A 151 40.94 -11.62 -19.41
C ALA A 151 40.57 -11.81 -20.90
N ASP A 152 39.29 -12.07 -21.18
CA ASP A 152 38.73 -12.04 -22.53
C ASP A 152 38.24 -10.62 -22.87
N PRO A 153 38.82 -9.95 -23.89
CA PRO A 153 38.44 -8.60 -24.27
C PRO A 153 36.98 -8.44 -24.71
N SER A 154 36.33 -9.53 -25.15
CA SER A 154 34.92 -9.51 -25.60
C SER A 154 33.93 -9.43 -24.44
N ILE A 155 34.36 -9.71 -23.21
CA ILE A 155 33.51 -9.64 -22.02
C ILE A 155 33.46 -8.20 -21.51
N GLY A 156 32.26 -7.64 -21.44
CA GLY A 156 32.02 -6.27 -20.99
C GLY A 156 31.50 -6.17 -19.55
N TYR A 157 30.86 -7.23 -19.04
CA TYR A 157 30.39 -7.31 -17.66
C TYR A 157 30.28 -8.75 -17.16
N VAL A 158 30.33 -8.92 -15.84
CA VAL A 158 30.24 -10.21 -15.15
C VAL A 158 29.29 -10.08 -13.96
N VAL A 159 28.42 -11.06 -13.77
CA VAL A 159 27.37 -11.09 -12.74
C VAL A 159 27.67 -12.22 -11.78
N GLY A 160 27.71 -11.91 -10.48
CA GLY A 160 27.85 -12.91 -9.43
C GLY A 160 26.51 -13.48 -8.97
N CYS A 161 26.56 -14.44 -8.05
CA CYS A 161 25.40 -15.06 -7.43
C CYS A 161 25.10 -14.46 -6.05
N ALA A 162 24.03 -13.69 -5.91
CA ALA A 162 23.49 -13.39 -4.57
C ALA A 162 22.86 -14.65 -3.96
N ARG A 163 23.06 -14.88 -2.66
CA ARG A 163 22.47 -15.98 -1.90
C ARG A 163 21.78 -15.42 -0.67
N TYR A 164 20.56 -15.87 -0.36
CA TYR A 164 19.84 -15.40 0.81
C TYR A 164 20.17 -16.28 2.03
N VAL A 165 20.60 -15.68 3.14
CA VAL A 165 20.91 -16.41 4.39
C VAL A 165 19.80 -16.12 5.41
N GLU A 166 19.07 -17.15 5.82
CA GLU A 166 18.11 -17.09 6.93
C GLU A 166 18.80 -17.47 8.26
N GLU A 167 18.70 -16.64 9.30
CA GLU A 167 19.16 -16.96 10.66
C GLU A 167 18.16 -17.81 11.46
N THR A 168 16.92 -17.94 10.98
CA THR A 168 15.90 -18.79 11.57
C THR A 168 15.23 -19.59 10.47
N VAL A 169 15.18 -20.92 10.60
CA VAL A 169 14.55 -21.83 9.62
C VAL A 169 13.09 -21.45 9.45
N SER A 170 12.84 -20.55 8.50
CA SER A 170 11.55 -20.04 8.09
C SER A 170 11.17 -20.82 6.84
N ALA A 171 9.93 -21.31 6.74
CA ALA A 171 9.53 -22.06 5.55
C ALA A 171 9.29 -21.18 4.32
N ALA A 172 9.58 -19.86 4.37
CA ALA A 172 9.70 -19.05 3.18
C ALA A 172 10.89 -19.53 2.31
N GLY A 173 11.99 -19.97 2.95
CA GLY A 173 13.19 -20.48 2.30
C GLY A 173 12.99 -21.73 1.42
N GLY A 174 11.98 -22.56 1.70
CA GLY A 174 11.68 -23.75 0.87
C GLY A 174 11.00 -23.45 -0.47
N SER A 175 10.35 -22.28 -0.60
CA SER A 175 9.66 -21.87 -1.83
C SER A 175 10.42 -20.83 -2.64
N GLU A 176 11.17 -19.95 -1.97
CA GLU A 176 12.08 -19.01 -2.63
C GLU A 176 13.32 -19.72 -3.17
N GLY A 177 13.80 -20.78 -2.50
CA GLY A 177 14.92 -21.61 -2.97
C GLY A 177 14.70 -22.15 -4.39
N THR A 178 13.57 -22.79 -4.68
CA THR A 178 13.33 -23.41 -6.00
C THR A 178 13.09 -22.39 -7.13
N TYR A 179 12.46 -21.24 -6.84
CA TYR A 179 12.34 -20.16 -7.83
C TYR A 179 13.69 -19.50 -8.10
N TRP A 180 14.49 -19.30 -7.05
CA TRP A 180 15.85 -18.79 -7.15
C TRP A 180 16.75 -19.74 -7.92
N ASP A 181 16.65 -21.04 -7.66
CA ASP A 181 17.36 -22.10 -8.40
C ASP A 181 17.03 -22.02 -9.89
N LEU A 182 15.75 -21.83 -10.24
CA LEU A 182 15.33 -21.66 -11.64
C LEU A 182 15.91 -20.40 -12.28
N GLU A 183 15.94 -19.26 -11.58
CA GLU A 183 16.57 -18.04 -12.11
C GLU A 183 18.09 -18.17 -12.25
N VAL A 184 18.76 -18.81 -11.29
CA VAL A 184 20.20 -19.13 -11.36
C VAL A 184 20.47 -20.07 -12.54
N MET A 185 19.69 -21.13 -12.71
CA MET A 185 19.79 -22.03 -13.87
C MET A 185 19.60 -21.29 -15.19
N LEU A 186 18.59 -20.41 -15.28
CA LEU A 186 18.38 -19.56 -16.46
C LEU A 186 19.60 -18.69 -16.72
N LYS A 187 20.13 -17.97 -15.73
CA LYS A 187 21.33 -17.13 -15.88
C LYS A 187 22.54 -17.94 -16.36
N ARG A 188 22.75 -19.15 -15.83
CA ARG A 188 23.80 -20.07 -16.30
C ARG A 188 23.62 -20.44 -17.77
N TRP A 189 22.42 -20.84 -18.18
CA TRP A 189 22.15 -21.20 -19.57
C TRP A 189 22.21 -19.99 -20.50
N GLU A 190 21.77 -18.82 -20.05
CA GLU A 190 21.87 -17.58 -20.82
C GLU A 190 23.31 -17.19 -21.07
N SER A 191 24.12 -17.22 -20.01
CA SER A 191 25.57 -16.99 -20.08
C SER A 191 26.26 -18.02 -20.95
N ALA A 192 25.88 -19.31 -20.88
CA ALA A 192 26.50 -20.36 -21.69
C ALA A 192 26.17 -20.20 -23.19
N PHE A 193 24.93 -19.86 -23.52
CA PHE A 193 24.49 -19.73 -24.91
C PHE A 193 24.95 -18.41 -25.55
N SER A 194 24.75 -17.28 -24.86
CA SER A 194 25.10 -15.95 -25.36
C SER A 194 25.45 -15.04 -24.18
N SER A 195 24.58 -14.12 -23.73
CA SER A 195 24.85 -13.28 -22.55
C SER A 195 23.76 -13.45 -21.50
N VAL A 196 24.14 -13.37 -20.22
CA VAL A 196 23.18 -13.28 -19.11
C VAL A 196 22.27 -12.06 -19.28
N VAL A 197 20.97 -12.16 -19.00
CA VAL A 197 20.06 -11.01 -19.17
C VAL A 197 19.95 -10.21 -17.88
N GLY A 198 20.75 -9.13 -17.80
CA GLY A 198 20.82 -8.24 -16.64
C GLY A 198 21.76 -8.75 -15.55
N GLY A 199 22.13 -7.85 -14.65
CA GLY A 199 22.96 -8.09 -13.49
C GLY A 199 22.17 -8.31 -12.21
N ASP A 200 22.89 -8.60 -11.14
CA ASP A 200 22.39 -8.61 -9.78
C ASP A 200 22.95 -7.37 -9.08
N GLY A 201 22.09 -6.45 -8.64
CA GLY A 201 22.50 -5.20 -7.99
C GLY A 201 23.38 -5.38 -6.76
N ALA A 202 23.35 -6.57 -6.14
CA ALA A 202 24.18 -6.93 -5.02
C ALA A 202 25.62 -7.28 -5.41
N ILE A 203 25.83 -7.86 -6.60
CA ILE A 203 27.14 -8.35 -7.05
C ILE A 203 27.26 -8.42 -8.58
N TYR A 204 27.84 -7.37 -9.18
CA TYR A 204 28.24 -7.41 -10.59
C TYR A 204 29.41 -6.45 -10.89
N ALA A 205 30.17 -6.76 -11.93
CA ALA A 205 31.35 -6.03 -12.37
C ALA A 205 31.21 -5.57 -13.83
N ILE A 206 31.79 -4.43 -14.17
CA ILE A 206 31.88 -3.92 -15.55
C ILE A 206 33.28 -3.38 -15.86
N ARG A 207 33.63 -3.31 -17.14
CA ARG A 207 34.75 -2.47 -17.59
C ARG A 207 34.41 -1.01 -17.41
N ARG A 208 35.28 -0.24 -16.75
CA ARG A 208 35.05 1.20 -16.53
C ARG A 208 34.87 1.96 -17.84
N SER A 209 35.62 1.59 -18.89
CA SER A 209 35.56 2.22 -20.22
C SER A 209 34.22 2.04 -20.94
N LEU A 210 33.40 1.07 -20.53
CA LEU A 210 32.10 0.79 -21.16
C LEU A 210 30.92 1.45 -20.43
N TYR A 211 31.16 2.05 -19.27
CA TYR A 211 30.13 2.71 -18.49
C TYR A 211 29.59 3.95 -19.21
N ASP A 212 28.29 3.94 -19.49
CA ASP A 212 27.55 5.11 -19.94
C ASP A 212 26.75 5.68 -18.78
N PRO A 213 26.73 7.02 -18.60
CA PRO A 213 25.89 7.64 -17.58
C PRO A 213 24.43 7.22 -17.71
N LEU A 214 23.84 6.87 -16.57
CA LEU A 214 22.46 6.45 -16.44
C LEU A 214 21.56 7.66 -16.14
N ARG A 215 20.28 7.61 -16.49
CA ARG A 215 19.31 8.58 -15.98
C ARG A 215 18.97 8.26 -14.54
N GLU A 216 18.55 9.26 -13.77
CA GLU A 216 18.20 9.09 -12.35
C GLU A 216 17.16 7.98 -12.11
N GLU A 217 16.29 7.75 -13.10
CA GLU A 217 15.24 6.73 -13.06
C GLU A 217 15.69 5.31 -13.43
N ASP A 218 16.83 5.15 -14.11
CA ASP A 218 17.30 3.86 -14.61
C ASP A 218 17.77 2.95 -13.48
N ILE A 219 17.51 1.65 -13.61
CA ILE A 219 18.07 0.63 -12.71
C ILE A 219 19.43 0.17 -13.28
N ASN A 220 20.49 0.28 -12.48
CA ASN A 220 21.87 0.14 -12.95
C ASN A 220 22.23 -1.28 -13.36
N ASP A 221 21.73 -2.26 -12.62
CA ASP A 221 21.94 -3.69 -12.84
C ASP A 221 21.23 -4.21 -14.09
N PHE A 222 20.18 -3.56 -14.59
CA PHE A 222 19.56 -3.95 -15.85
C PHE A 222 20.09 -3.15 -17.04
N VAL A 223 20.20 -1.82 -16.90
CA VAL A 223 20.46 -0.96 -18.06
C VAL A 223 21.92 -0.95 -18.49
N ASN A 224 22.88 -1.04 -17.55
CA ASN A 224 24.30 -1.16 -17.91
C ASN A 224 24.55 -2.38 -18.80
N PRO A 225 24.09 -3.60 -18.42
CA PRO A 225 24.16 -4.77 -19.31
C PRO A 225 23.62 -4.54 -20.72
N LEU A 226 22.44 -3.92 -20.85
CA LEU A 226 21.84 -3.67 -22.17
C LEU A 226 22.70 -2.73 -23.03
N GLN A 227 23.23 -1.66 -22.44
CA GLN A 227 24.11 -0.72 -23.14
C GLN A 227 25.43 -1.40 -23.56
N ILE A 228 26.00 -2.22 -22.68
CA ILE A 228 27.26 -2.94 -22.94
C ILE A 228 27.08 -3.96 -24.06
N VAL A 229 25.98 -4.74 -24.05
CA VAL A 229 25.70 -5.70 -25.13
C VAL A 229 25.38 -5.00 -26.44
N ALA A 230 24.68 -3.86 -26.42
CA ALA A 230 24.45 -3.05 -27.61
C ALA A 230 25.75 -2.50 -28.24
N LYS A 231 26.84 -2.38 -27.46
CA LYS A 231 28.19 -2.04 -27.95
C LYS A 231 28.95 -3.25 -28.53
N GLY A 232 28.35 -4.44 -28.56
CA GLY A 232 28.96 -5.66 -29.10
C GLY A 232 29.74 -6.50 -28.08
N TYR A 233 29.65 -6.20 -26.78
CA TYR A 233 30.28 -6.99 -25.73
C TYR A 233 29.34 -8.05 -25.17
N ARG A 234 29.90 -9.01 -24.44
CA ARG A 234 29.17 -10.14 -23.84
C ARG A 234 29.12 -10.02 -22.32
N GLY A 235 28.06 -10.61 -21.73
CA GLY A 235 27.86 -10.72 -20.28
C GLY A 235 27.97 -12.14 -19.77
N ILE A 236 28.73 -12.35 -18.70
CA ILE A 236 28.94 -13.68 -18.09
C ILE A 236 28.30 -13.76 -16.71
N PHE A 237 27.73 -14.91 -16.37
CA PHE A 237 27.32 -15.24 -15.00
C PHE A 237 28.32 -16.21 -14.37
N ASP A 238 28.89 -15.84 -13.22
CA ASP A 238 29.79 -16.68 -12.44
C ASP A 238 29.18 -16.98 -11.06
N GLU A 239 28.88 -18.25 -10.84
CA GLU A 239 28.29 -18.74 -9.59
C GLU A 239 29.30 -18.80 -8.44
N GLU A 240 30.57 -18.97 -8.75
CA GLU A 240 31.61 -19.02 -7.73
C GLU A 240 31.82 -17.62 -7.14
N ALA A 241 31.54 -16.56 -7.89
CA ALA A 241 31.50 -15.19 -7.37
C ALA A 241 30.18 -14.96 -6.65
N TRP A 242 30.08 -15.27 -5.35
CA TRP A 242 28.84 -15.12 -4.60
C TRP A 242 28.92 -14.12 -3.45
N CYS A 243 27.76 -13.60 -3.08
CA CYS A 243 27.55 -12.80 -1.87
C CYS A 243 26.32 -13.28 -1.13
N THR A 244 26.21 -12.94 0.15
CA THR A 244 25.03 -13.22 0.98
C THR A 244 24.28 -11.97 1.33
N GLU A 245 22.96 -12.03 1.25
CA GLU A 245 22.04 -10.99 1.69
C GLU A 245 21.06 -11.53 2.73
N HIS A 246 20.70 -10.70 3.71
CA HIS A 246 19.58 -11.00 4.60
C HIS A 246 18.26 -10.64 3.90
N PRO A 247 17.31 -11.59 3.77
CA PRO A 247 16.06 -11.33 3.08
C PRO A 247 15.30 -10.17 3.74
N ALA A 248 14.70 -9.34 2.89
CA ALA A 248 13.76 -8.33 3.34
C ALA A 248 12.51 -9.04 3.86
N GLY A 249 12.26 -9.00 5.18
CA GLY A 249 11.06 -9.62 5.75
C GLY A 249 9.74 -9.21 5.06
N GLU A 250 8.71 -10.05 5.25
CA GLU A 250 7.31 -9.94 4.81
C GLU A 250 7.02 -9.80 3.29
N PHE A 251 6.23 -10.74 2.77
CA PHE A 251 5.71 -10.86 1.40
C PHE A 251 5.10 -9.58 0.79
N HIS A 252 4.57 -8.66 1.60
CA HIS A 252 4.04 -7.39 1.08
C HIS A 252 5.14 -6.45 0.57
N LYS A 253 6.33 -6.50 1.18
CA LYS A 253 7.50 -5.76 0.70
C LYS A 253 7.96 -6.31 -0.66
N GLU A 254 7.82 -7.62 -0.87
CA GLU A 254 8.19 -8.28 -2.13
C GLU A 254 7.36 -7.81 -3.33
N PHE A 255 6.04 -7.66 -3.18
CA PHE A 255 5.19 -7.15 -4.25
C PHE A 255 5.61 -5.74 -4.69
N SER A 256 5.77 -4.81 -3.74
CA SER A 256 6.18 -3.43 -4.03
C SER A 256 7.58 -3.36 -4.62
N ARG A 257 8.49 -4.24 -4.18
CA ARG A 257 9.83 -4.42 -4.78
C ARG A 257 9.72 -4.83 -6.24
N LYS A 258 8.94 -5.88 -6.56
CA LYS A 258 8.75 -6.35 -7.94
C LYS A 258 8.10 -5.29 -8.85
N VAL A 259 7.06 -4.58 -8.39
CA VAL A 259 6.44 -3.49 -9.17
C VAL A 259 7.48 -2.43 -9.57
N ARG A 260 8.34 -2.04 -8.62
CA ARG A 260 9.40 -1.07 -8.84
C ARG A 260 10.46 -1.60 -9.83
N ILE A 261 10.93 -2.84 -9.65
CA ILE A 261 11.91 -3.45 -10.54
C ILE A 261 11.38 -3.52 -11.96
N VAL A 262 10.14 -3.99 -12.17
CA VAL A 262 9.53 -4.06 -13.50
C VAL A 262 9.33 -2.67 -14.09
N ASN A 263 8.83 -1.69 -13.33
CA ASN A 263 8.65 -0.32 -13.80
C ASN A 263 9.96 0.29 -14.32
N ARG A 264 11.06 0.17 -13.56
CA ARG A 264 12.37 0.72 -13.94
C ARG A 264 13.02 -0.09 -15.06
N SER A 265 12.95 -1.41 -15.02
CA SER A 265 13.53 -2.28 -16.06
C SER A 265 12.81 -2.10 -17.40
N PHE A 266 11.48 -1.99 -17.39
CA PHE A 266 10.70 -1.70 -18.60
C PHE A 266 11.01 -0.32 -19.15
N SER A 267 11.18 0.69 -18.29
CA SER A 267 11.66 2.02 -18.71
C SER A 267 13.04 1.95 -19.39
N GLY A 268 13.97 1.24 -18.76
CA GLY A 268 15.32 1.03 -19.28
C GLY A 268 15.36 0.29 -20.61
N PHE A 269 14.52 -0.74 -20.76
CA PHE A 269 14.33 -1.47 -22.02
C PHE A 269 13.89 -0.55 -23.16
N LEU A 270 12.87 0.29 -22.93
CA LEU A 270 12.40 1.24 -23.94
C LEU A 270 13.46 2.28 -24.35
N ARG A 271 14.44 2.54 -23.48
CA ARG A 271 15.54 3.49 -23.70
C ARG A 271 16.69 2.90 -24.50
N VAL A 272 16.89 1.58 -24.43
CA VAL A 272 17.94 0.87 -25.16
C VAL A 272 17.32 -0.10 -26.18
N PRO A 273 16.52 0.38 -27.16
CA PRO A 273 15.81 -0.48 -28.09
C PRO A 273 16.76 -1.30 -28.99
N GLN A 274 18.00 -0.84 -29.16
CA GLN A 274 19.05 -1.55 -29.88
C GLN A 274 19.37 -2.92 -29.25
N ALA A 275 19.23 -3.06 -27.93
CA ALA A 275 19.44 -4.33 -27.24
C ALA A 275 18.39 -5.39 -27.60
N ALA A 276 17.23 -4.97 -28.11
CA ALA A 276 16.17 -5.85 -28.59
C ALA A 276 16.21 -6.08 -30.11
N ASN A 277 17.17 -5.46 -30.81
CA ASN A 277 17.30 -5.61 -32.25
C ASN A 277 18.20 -6.81 -32.58
N PRO A 278 17.66 -7.89 -33.20
CA PRO A 278 18.45 -9.08 -33.52
C PRO A 278 19.56 -8.81 -34.55
N LEU A 279 19.45 -7.74 -35.36
CA LEU A 279 20.51 -7.34 -36.29
C LEU A 279 21.70 -6.68 -35.59
N VAL A 280 21.51 -6.22 -34.34
CA VAL A 280 22.57 -5.56 -33.55
C VAL A 280 23.15 -6.53 -32.52
N THR A 281 22.31 -7.25 -31.78
CA THR A 281 22.73 -8.09 -30.64
C THR A 281 22.52 -9.59 -30.87
N GLY A 282 22.09 -9.99 -32.08
CA GLY A 282 21.95 -11.40 -32.44
C GLY A 282 20.97 -12.16 -31.55
N THR A 283 21.42 -13.29 -31.01
CA THR A 283 20.60 -14.17 -30.16
C THR A 283 20.27 -13.56 -28.80
N PHE A 284 21.01 -12.55 -28.34
CA PHE A 284 20.71 -11.86 -27.09
C PHE A 284 19.36 -11.13 -27.15
N ALA A 285 19.00 -10.55 -28.31
CA ALA A 285 17.69 -9.93 -28.50
C ALA A 285 16.55 -10.92 -28.22
N TRP A 286 16.69 -12.17 -28.68
CA TRP A 286 15.71 -13.22 -28.43
C TRP A 286 15.64 -13.61 -26.94
N GLN A 287 16.78 -13.71 -26.24
CA GLN A 287 16.82 -13.97 -24.80
C GLN A 287 16.16 -12.83 -24.00
N LEU A 288 16.51 -11.58 -24.31
CA LEU A 288 15.95 -10.40 -23.68
C LEU A 288 14.43 -10.34 -23.84
N VAL A 289 13.94 -10.52 -25.07
CA VAL A 289 12.51 -10.49 -25.37
C VAL A 289 11.79 -11.64 -24.68
N SER A 290 12.30 -12.86 -24.79
CA SER A 290 11.64 -14.06 -24.26
C SER A 290 11.66 -14.10 -22.73
N HIS A 291 12.80 -13.81 -22.10
CA HIS A 291 12.96 -13.89 -20.66
C HIS A 291 12.35 -12.70 -19.93
N LYS A 292 12.50 -11.47 -20.43
CA LYS A 292 12.06 -10.27 -19.71
C LYS A 292 10.80 -9.65 -20.32
N VAL A 293 10.84 -9.26 -21.59
CA VAL A 293 9.75 -8.48 -22.21
C VAL A 293 8.44 -9.25 -22.22
N LEU A 294 8.43 -10.49 -22.71
CA LEU A 294 7.22 -11.29 -22.76
C LEU A 294 6.70 -11.66 -21.36
N ARG A 295 7.59 -11.86 -20.38
CA ARG A 295 7.18 -12.05 -18.97
C ARG A 295 6.55 -10.80 -18.37
N TRP A 296 7.01 -9.59 -18.72
CA TRP A 296 6.37 -8.36 -18.25
C TRP A 296 5.01 -8.14 -18.93
N LEU A 297 4.84 -8.60 -20.16
CA LEU A 297 3.60 -8.49 -20.94
C LEU A 297 2.61 -9.64 -20.70
N SER A 298 3.02 -10.76 -20.12
CA SER A 298 2.14 -11.90 -19.82
C SER A 298 0.86 -11.55 -19.08
N PRO A 299 0.80 -10.66 -18.08
CA PRO A 299 -0.47 -10.30 -17.45
C PRO A 299 -1.48 -9.69 -18.43
N TYR A 300 -1.03 -8.97 -19.45
CA TYR A 300 -1.93 -8.40 -20.46
C TYR A 300 -2.45 -9.48 -21.41
N PHE A 301 -1.61 -10.47 -21.76
CA PHE A 301 -2.04 -11.65 -22.52
C PHE A 301 -3.04 -12.49 -21.73
N ILE A 302 -2.84 -12.64 -20.42
CA ILE A 302 -3.77 -13.32 -19.51
C ILE A 302 -5.11 -12.56 -19.44
N CYS A 303 -5.09 -11.24 -19.27
CA CYS A 303 -6.31 -10.42 -19.27
C CYS A 303 -7.06 -10.52 -20.60
N LEU A 304 -6.35 -10.47 -21.73
CA LEU A 304 -6.94 -10.63 -23.05
C LEU A 304 -7.54 -12.03 -23.23
N PHE A 305 -6.82 -13.07 -22.79
CA PHE A 305 -7.32 -14.44 -22.79
C PHE A 305 -8.63 -14.55 -22.01
N PHE A 306 -8.72 -13.97 -20.80
CA PHE A 306 -9.96 -13.98 -20.02
C PHE A 306 -11.09 -13.19 -20.66
N ALA A 307 -10.80 -12.03 -21.24
CA ALA A 307 -11.80 -11.24 -21.96
C ALA A 307 -12.37 -12.03 -23.15
N LEU A 308 -11.52 -12.74 -23.90
CA LEU A 308 -11.93 -13.59 -25.01
C LEU A 308 -12.69 -14.84 -24.54
N LEU A 309 -12.27 -15.46 -23.44
CA LEU A 309 -12.97 -16.61 -22.84
C LEU A 309 -14.40 -16.22 -22.40
N LEU A 310 -14.55 -15.06 -21.75
CA LEU A 310 -15.86 -14.54 -21.37
C LEU A 310 -16.72 -14.22 -22.59
N LEU A 311 -16.14 -13.61 -23.62
CA LEU A 311 -16.83 -13.32 -24.88
C LEU A 311 -17.29 -14.61 -25.58
N ASP A 312 -16.44 -15.64 -25.62
CA ASP A 312 -16.74 -16.95 -26.21
C ASP A 312 -17.92 -17.62 -25.50
N LEU A 313 -17.93 -17.63 -24.17
CA LEU A 313 -19.04 -18.16 -23.36
C LEU A 313 -20.35 -17.39 -23.55
N LEU A 314 -20.28 -16.08 -23.80
CA LEU A 314 -21.46 -15.26 -24.08
C LEU A 314 -22.03 -15.52 -25.49
N LEU A 315 -21.15 -15.69 -26.49
CA LEU A 315 -21.54 -15.92 -27.88
C LEU A 315 -21.94 -17.37 -28.15
N HIS A 316 -21.36 -18.31 -27.41
CA HIS A 316 -21.55 -19.76 -27.54
C HIS A 316 -21.85 -20.41 -26.18
N PRO A 317 -23.05 -20.17 -25.61
CA PRO A 317 -23.47 -20.83 -24.37
C PRO A 317 -23.45 -22.35 -24.54
N GLY A 318 -22.82 -23.08 -23.61
CA GLY A 318 -22.67 -24.54 -23.68
C GLY A 318 -21.41 -25.03 -24.42
N SER A 319 -20.48 -24.13 -24.78
CA SER A 319 -19.18 -24.51 -25.36
C SER A 319 -18.36 -25.34 -24.35
N LEU A 320 -18.16 -26.63 -24.64
CA LEU A 320 -17.34 -27.52 -23.80
C LEU A 320 -15.93 -26.95 -23.57
N THR A 321 -15.32 -26.39 -24.63
CA THR A 321 -13.98 -25.79 -24.55
C THR A 321 -13.97 -24.58 -23.61
N GLY A 322 -14.96 -23.68 -23.74
CA GLY A 322 -15.10 -22.51 -22.88
C GLY A 322 -15.36 -22.91 -21.42
N GLU A 323 -16.22 -23.89 -21.19
CA GLU A 323 -16.55 -24.40 -19.85
C GLU A 323 -15.35 -25.04 -19.15
N VAL A 324 -14.57 -25.86 -19.87
CA VAL A 324 -13.34 -26.48 -19.34
C VAL A 324 -12.31 -25.41 -19.00
N LEU A 325 -12.07 -24.45 -19.89
CA LEU A 325 -11.09 -23.38 -19.66
C LEU A 325 -11.51 -22.44 -18.52
N LEU A 326 -12.80 -22.14 -18.39
CA LEU A 326 -13.34 -21.39 -17.26
C LEU A 326 -13.15 -22.16 -15.95
N THR A 327 -13.44 -23.46 -15.96
CA THR A 327 -13.27 -24.33 -14.79
C THR A 327 -11.81 -24.34 -14.33
N LEU A 328 -10.86 -24.56 -15.25
CA LEU A 328 -9.43 -24.52 -14.95
C LEU A 328 -8.99 -23.16 -14.39
N THR A 329 -9.53 -22.07 -14.94
CA THR A 329 -9.26 -20.71 -14.48
C THR A 329 -9.74 -20.51 -13.04
N VAL A 330 -10.98 -20.92 -12.74
CA VAL A 330 -11.58 -20.79 -11.42
C VAL A 330 -10.80 -21.63 -10.40
N VAL A 331 -10.45 -22.87 -10.74
CA VAL A 331 -9.60 -23.72 -9.90
C VAL A 331 -8.25 -23.07 -9.62
N GLY A 332 -7.59 -22.52 -10.64
CA GLY A 332 -6.32 -21.79 -10.47
C GLY A 332 -6.45 -20.56 -9.56
N ALA A 333 -7.53 -19.80 -9.69
CA ALA A 333 -7.82 -18.65 -8.83
C ALA A 333 -8.07 -19.07 -7.37
N ILE A 334 -8.82 -20.15 -7.15
CA ILE A 334 -9.05 -20.72 -5.81
C ILE A 334 -7.74 -21.16 -5.18
N LEU A 335 -6.91 -21.91 -5.91
CA LEU A 335 -5.60 -22.35 -5.42
C LEU A 335 -4.68 -21.17 -5.09
N SER A 336 -4.71 -20.11 -5.91
CA SER A 336 -3.96 -18.87 -5.62
C SER A 336 -4.47 -18.18 -4.36
N MET A 337 -5.80 -18.11 -4.15
CA MET A 337 -6.38 -17.49 -2.95
C MET A 337 -6.10 -18.32 -1.69
N LEU A 338 -6.21 -19.65 -1.79
CA LEU A 338 -5.85 -20.57 -0.70
C LEU A 338 -4.36 -20.47 -0.37
N GLY A 339 -3.48 -20.40 -1.37
CA GLY A 339 -2.05 -20.15 -1.18
C GLY A 339 -1.77 -18.83 -0.46
N ALA A 340 -2.42 -17.74 -0.88
CA ALA A 340 -2.30 -16.43 -0.24
C ALA A 340 -2.74 -16.45 1.23
N LEU A 341 -3.82 -17.18 1.52
CA LEU A 341 -4.43 -17.29 2.83
C LEU A 341 -3.61 -18.16 3.77
N LEU A 342 -3.37 -19.41 3.37
CA LEU A 342 -2.74 -20.41 4.20
C LEU A 342 -1.27 -20.08 4.50
N ASN A 343 -0.56 -19.42 3.57
CA ASN A 343 0.82 -18.97 3.80
C ASN A 343 0.95 -17.99 4.98
N ARG A 344 -0.13 -17.28 5.36
CA ARG A 344 -0.11 -16.39 6.53
C ARG A 344 -0.11 -17.12 7.87
N PHE A 345 -0.50 -18.39 7.88
CA PHE A 345 -0.76 -19.16 9.09
C PHE A 345 0.05 -20.46 9.17
N TRP A 346 0.30 -21.11 8.03
CA TRP A 346 0.89 -22.44 7.91
C TRP A 346 2.01 -22.41 6.87
N ARG A 347 3.04 -23.21 7.12
CA ARG A 347 4.17 -23.44 6.22
C ARG A 347 3.69 -24.35 5.08
N LEU A 348 3.24 -23.76 3.97
CA LEU A 348 2.75 -24.54 2.83
C LEU A 348 3.90 -25.09 1.96
N PRO A 349 3.77 -26.30 1.39
CA PRO A 349 4.71 -26.81 0.41
C PRO A 349 4.58 -26.07 -0.93
N LEU A 350 5.70 -25.98 -1.67
CA LEU A 350 5.83 -25.20 -2.92
C LEU A 350 4.68 -25.41 -3.93
N PRO A 351 4.19 -26.63 -4.23
CA PRO A 351 3.10 -26.83 -5.20
C PRO A 351 1.82 -26.07 -4.86
N LEU A 352 1.55 -25.85 -3.57
CA LEU A 352 0.37 -25.10 -3.10
C LEU A 352 0.60 -23.58 -3.12
N LEU A 353 1.85 -23.12 -3.13
CA LEU A 353 2.23 -21.70 -3.22
C LEU A 353 2.41 -21.20 -4.66
N LEU A 354 2.71 -22.09 -5.61
CA LEU A 354 2.99 -21.70 -7.00
C LEU A 354 1.87 -20.85 -7.64
N PRO A 355 0.57 -21.20 -7.55
CA PRO A 355 -0.50 -20.39 -8.13
C PRO A 355 -0.56 -18.98 -7.54
N TYR A 356 -0.33 -18.85 -6.23
CA TYR A 356 -0.30 -17.57 -5.53
C TYR A 356 0.86 -16.69 -6.03
N TYR A 357 2.08 -17.23 -6.07
CA TYR A 357 3.25 -16.51 -6.57
C TYR A 357 3.09 -16.12 -8.05
N PHE A 358 2.52 -17.01 -8.88
CA PHE A 358 2.26 -16.73 -10.29
C PHE A 358 1.37 -15.49 -10.45
N VAL A 359 0.25 -15.41 -9.71
CA VAL A 359 -0.65 -14.25 -9.74
C VAL A 359 0.06 -13.01 -9.19
N LEU A 360 0.80 -13.13 -8.09
CA LEU A 360 1.52 -12.02 -7.46
C LEU A 360 2.53 -11.37 -8.42
N VAL A 361 3.37 -12.17 -9.08
CA VAL A 361 4.41 -11.71 -10.01
C VAL A 361 3.79 -11.08 -11.25
N ASN A 362 2.74 -11.69 -11.81
CA ASN A 362 2.02 -11.14 -12.97
C ASN A 362 1.31 -9.83 -12.62
N ALA A 363 0.65 -9.75 -11.46
CA ALA A 363 0.01 -8.52 -11.01
C ALA A 363 1.03 -7.39 -10.76
N ALA A 364 2.18 -7.71 -10.17
CA ALA A 364 3.27 -6.75 -9.98
C ALA A 364 3.81 -6.24 -11.33
N SER A 365 3.96 -7.16 -12.30
CA SER A 365 4.42 -6.83 -13.65
C SER A 365 3.41 -5.92 -14.39
N ALA A 366 2.12 -6.24 -14.30
CA ALA A 366 1.04 -5.44 -14.90
C ALA A 366 1.05 -4.00 -14.38
N LEU A 367 1.13 -3.82 -13.06
CA LEU A 367 1.18 -2.49 -12.47
C LEU A 367 2.48 -1.75 -12.82
N GLY A 368 3.61 -2.46 -12.83
CA GLY A 368 4.91 -1.87 -13.18
C GLY A 368 4.93 -1.29 -14.59
N VAL A 369 4.48 -2.08 -15.58
CA VAL A 369 4.34 -1.67 -16.98
C VAL A 369 3.29 -0.57 -17.12
N PHE A 370 2.09 -0.73 -16.52
CA PHE A 370 1.02 0.25 -16.58
C PHE A 370 1.45 1.62 -16.03
N TYR A 371 2.09 1.66 -14.86
CA TYR A 371 2.59 2.91 -14.30
C TYR A 371 3.60 3.58 -15.20
N ARG A 372 4.49 2.80 -15.85
CA ARG A 372 5.46 3.37 -16.80
C ARG A 372 4.76 3.96 -18.03
N LEU A 373 3.81 3.24 -18.61
CA LEU A 373 3.04 3.73 -19.77
C LEU A 373 2.22 4.99 -19.43
N MET A 374 1.79 5.14 -18.19
CA MET A 374 1.11 6.34 -17.67
C MET A 374 2.07 7.49 -17.29
N GLY A 375 3.36 7.39 -17.64
CA GLY A 375 4.37 8.42 -17.36
C GLY A 375 4.82 8.50 -15.90
N ARG A 376 4.48 7.51 -15.06
CA ARG A 376 4.89 7.44 -13.65
C ARG A 376 6.12 6.55 -13.51
N THR A 377 7.29 7.16 -13.30
CA THR A 377 8.50 6.40 -12.94
C THR A 377 8.70 6.39 -11.43
N ILE A 378 8.84 5.19 -10.85
CA ILE A 378 9.01 5.04 -9.39
C ILE A 378 10.50 5.16 -9.05
N VAL A 379 10.94 6.38 -8.72
CA VAL A 379 12.37 6.69 -8.44
C VAL A 379 12.75 6.52 -6.96
N THR A 380 11.81 6.66 -6.02
CA THR A 380 12.13 6.86 -4.59
C THR A 380 12.60 5.60 -3.86
N TRP A 381 13.91 5.49 -3.62
CA TRP A 381 14.52 4.52 -2.70
C TRP A 381 14.00 4.76 -1.29
N SER A 382 13.26 3.81 -0.71
CA SER A 382 12.80 3.89 0.69
C SER A 382 13.12 2.57 1.37
N THR A 383 14.21 2.54 2.13
CA THR A 383 14.49 1.50 3.11
C THR A 383 13.58 1.76 4.31
N VAL A 384 12.50 0.97 4.42
CA VAL A 384 11.69 0.93 5.65
C VAL A 384 11.93 -0.44 6.27
N ARG A 385 12.83 -0.51 7.25
CA ARG A 385 13.05 -1.72 8.06
C ARG A 385 13.24 -1.35 9.54
N GLU A 386 12.47 -2.09 10.33
CA GLU A 386 12.44 -2.36 11.77
C GLU A 386 12.36 -1.19 12.79
N GLY A 387 11.23 -1.21 13.51
CA GLY A 387 10.81 -0.26 14.54
C GLY A 387 9.34 -0.46 14.97
N GLU A 388 8.52 -1.08 14.11
CA GLU A 388 7.13 -1.42 14.45
C GLU A 388 7.02 -2.84 15.03
N ARG A 389 6.72 -2.93 16.33
CA ARG A 389 6.34 -4.20 16.98
C ARG A 389 5.18 -4.83 16.20
N ALA A 390 5.33 -6.11 15.84
CA ALA A 390 4.24 -6.89 15.28
C ALA A 390 3.03 -6.85 16.24
N PRO A 391 1.81 -6.49 15.77
CA PRO A 391 0.64 -6.48 16.62
C PRO A 391 0.30 -7.91 17.06
N ALA A 392 -0.18 -8.03 18.30
CA ALA A 392 -0.70 -9.28 18.86
C ALA A 392 -1.72 -9.94 17.90
N PRO A 393 -1.81 -11.29 17.89
CA PRO A 393 -2.72 -11.99 16.99
C PRO A 393 -4.17 -11.53 17.21
N ALA A 394 -4.77 -11.01 16.14
CA ALA A 394 -6.16 -10.58 16.07
C ALA A 394 -7.15 -11.64 16.59
N PRO A 395 -8.28 -11.25 17.22
CA PRO A 395 -9.38 -12.17 17.52
C PRO A 395 -9.95 -12.82 16.24
N LEU A 396 -10.61 -13.97 16.39
CA LEU A 396 -11.14 -14.81 15.29
C LEU A 396 -12.24 -14.14 14.44
N LEU A 397 -12.97 -13.16 15.00
CA LEU A 397 -14.20 -12.61 14.42
C LEU A 397 -13.99 -11.69 13.18
N PRO A 398 -13.01 -10.76 13.14
CA PRO A 398 -12.62 -10.02 11.93
C PRO A 398 -12.10 -10.89 10.78
N ARG A 399 -11.48 -12.02 11.15
CA ARG A 399 -10.93 -12.98 10.20
C ARG A 399 -12.10 -13.70 9.51
N LEU A 400 -13.08 -14.17 10.28
CA LEU A 400 -14.31 -14.76 9.76
C LEU A 400 -15.10 -13.82 8.83
N THR A 401 -15.18 -12.51 9.08
CA THR A 401 -15.97 -11.61 8.20
C THR A 401 -15.31 -11.35 6.84
N PHE A 402 -13.98 -11.20 6.77
CA PHE A 402 -13.26 -11.15 5.50
C PHE A 402 -13.29 -12.51 4.78
N PHE A 403 -13.19 -13.63 5.50
CA PHE A 403 -13.32 -14.98 4.93
C PHE A 403 -14.73 -15.33 4.51
N CYS A 404 -15.76 -14.80 5.16
CA CYS A 404 -17.13 -14.93 4.70
C CYS A 404 -17.38 -14.04 3.48
N ALA A 405 -16.79 -12.85 3.36
CA ALA A 405 -16.96 -12.02 2.17
C ALA A 405 -16.18 -12.56 0.96
N ALA A 406 -14.91 -12.94 1.14
CA ALA A 406 -14.09 -13.57 0.09
C ALA A 406 -14.55 -15.00 -0.22
N GLY A 407 -14.95 -15.75 0.81
CA GLY A 407 -15.55 -17.08 0.69
C GLY A 407 -16.93 -17.03 0.05
N LEU A 408 -17.76 -16.00 0.30
CA LEU A 408 -19.00 -15.80 -0.43
C LEU A 408 -18.71 -15.41 -1.87
N LEU A 409 -17.69 -14.59 -2.16
CA LEU A 409 -17.28 -14.24 -3.52
C LEU A 409 -16.70 -15.44 -4.28
N VAL A 410 -16.05 -16.38 -3.59
CA VAL A 410 -15.54 -17.63 -4.16
C VAL A 410 -16.61 -18.71 -4.27
N VAL A 411 -17.50 -18.88 -3.29
CA VAL A 411 -18.65 -19.79 -3.32
C VAL A 411 -19.66 -19.36 -4.37
N THR A 412 -19.85 -18.05 -4.54
CA THR A 412 -20.65 -17.48 -5.63
C THR A 412 -19.90 -17.56 -6.95
N ALA A 413 -18.59 -17.26 -7.04
CA ALA A 413 -17.83 -17.48 -8.28
C ALA A 413 -17.71 -18.97 -8.68
N SER A 414 -17.75 -19.90 -7.73
CA SER A 414 -17.76 -21.35 -7.94
C SER A 414 -19.18 -21.91 -8.10
N GLY A 415 -20.14 -21.10 -8.57
CA GLY A 415 -21.56 -21.44 -8.69
C GLY A 415 -21.87 -22.76 -9.42
N LEU A 416 -20.90 -23.43 -10.03
CA LEU A 416 -20.95 -24.80 -10.59
C LEU A 416 -21.55 -25.87 -9.65
N ALA A 417 -21.67 -25.63 -8.34
CA ALA A 417 -22.19 -26.62 -7.38
C ALA A 417 -23.49 -26.24 -6.63
N LEU A 418 -24.01 -25.01 -6.80
CA LEU A 418 -25.21 -24.57 -6.08
C LEU A 418 -26.46 -24.67 -6.97
N ASP A 419 -27.51 -25.30 -6.43
CA ASP A 419 -28.84 -25.33 -7.05
C ASP A 419 -29.44 -23.93 -7.16
N GLU A 420 -30.38 -23.78 -8.10
CA GLU A 420 -31.04 -22.52 -8.45
C GLU A 420 -31.64 -21.81 -7.23
N GLU A 421 -32.28 -22.58 -6.34
CA GLU A 421 -32.91 -22.07 -5.13
C GLU A 421 -31.90 -21.37 -4.20
N TYR A 422 -30.69 -21.92 -4.09
CA TYR A 422 -29.63 -21.33 -3.25
C TYR A 422 -29.04 -20.06 -3.86
N LEU A 423 -28.91 -19.99 -5.19
CA LEU A 423 -28.47 -18.77 -5.87
C LEU A 423 -29.49 -17.64 -5.71
N GLY A 424 -30.79 -17.96 -5.86
CA GLY A 424 -31.88 -17.01 -5.62
C GLY A 424 -31.89 -16.51 -4.18
N ALA A 425 -31.79 -17.41 -3.20
CA ALA A 425 -31.72 -17.06 -1.78
C ALA A 425 -30.49 -16.19 -1.45
N ALA A 426 -29.33 -16.51 -2.03
CA ALA A 426 -28.11 -15.72 -1.86
C ALA A 426 -28.26 -14.30 -2.43
N ALA A 427 -28.85 -14.16 -3.63
CA ALA A 427 -29.13 -12.85 -4.23
C ALA A 427 -30.05 -12.01 -3.33
N ILE A 428 -31.12 -12.61 -2.81
CA ILE A 428 -32.06 -11.96 -1.90
C ILE A 428 -31.37 -11.53 -0.61
N LEU A 429 -30.57 -12.41 0.00
CA LEU A 429 -29.82 -12.08 1.21
C LEU A 429 -28.86 -10.91 1.00
N LEU A 430 -28.11 -10.93 -0.11
CA LEU A 430 -27.19 -9.84 -0.47
C LEU A 430 -27.92 -8.52 -0.71
N MET A 431 -29.07 -8.55 -1.39
CA MET A 431 -29.94 -7.39 -1.55
C MET A 431 -30.43 -6.87 -0.20
N LEU A 432 -30.90 -7.75 0.69
CA LEU A 432 -31.38 -7.38 2.03
C LEU A 432 -30.26 -6.74 2.87
N LEU A 433 -29.03 -7.27 2.81
CA LEU A 433 -27.88 -6.69 3.50
C LEU A 433 -27.53 -5.30 2.96
N LEU A 434 -27.54 -5.11 1.65
CA LEU A 434 -27.30 -3.79 1.03
C LEU A 434 -28.42 -2.80 1.37
N VAL A 435 -29.69 -3.22 1.27
CA VAL A 435 -30.84 -2.41 1.64
C VAL A 435 -30.78 -2.03 3.12
N HIS A 436 -30.44 -2.96 4.01
CA HIS A 436 -30.23 -2.69 5.44
C HIS A 436 -29.13 -1.65 5.65
N THR A 437 -28.00 -1.79 4.97
CA THR A 437 -26.84 -0.89 5.12
C THR A 437 -27.15 0.57 4.77
N PHE A 438 -27.96 0.80 3.73
CA PHE A 438 -28.22 2.15 3.21
C PHE A 438 -29.57 2.75 3.63
N VAL A 439 -30.56 1.92 3.96
CA VAL A 439 -31.94 2.37 4.27
C VAL A 439 -32.53 1.67 5.50
N GLY A 440 -32.41 0.35 5.59
CA GLY A 440 -33.08 -0.44 6.63
C GLY A 440 -32.59 -0.12 8.04
N TYR A 441 -31.30 0.12 8.22
CA TYR A 441 -30.73 0.46 9.51
C TYR A 441 -31.30 1.77 10.07
N GLN A 442 -31.42 2.80 9.24
CA GLN A 442 -32.01 4.08 9.63
C GLN A 442 -33.49 3.91 10.02
N LEU A 443 -34.24 3.12 9.25
CA LEU A 443 -35.65 2.83 9.55
C LEU A 443 -35.82 2.05 10.86
N LEU A 444 -34.88 1.16 11.20
CA LEU A 444 -34.87 0.42 12.45
C LEU A 444 -34.48 1.30 13.65
N LEU A 445 -33.53 2.22 13.48
CA LEU A 445 -33.10 3.13 14.55
C LEU A 445 -34.20 4.10 15.00
N LEU A 446 -35.10 4.52 14.11
CA LEU A 446 -36.18 5.45 14.42
C LEU A 446 -37.10 4.94 15.57
N PRO A 447 -37.69 3.74 15.51
CA PRO A 447 -38.46 3.19 16.63
C PRO A 447 -37.57 2.78 17.80
N LEU A 448 -36.40 2.18 17.56
CA LEU A 448 -35.51 1.72 18.64
C LEU A 448 -35.08 2.87 19.55
N SER A 449 -34.68 4.00 18.97
CA SER A 449 -34.29 5.20 19.74
C SER A 449 -35.45 5.85 20.50
N ARG A 450 -36.71 5.62 20.10
CA ARG A 450 -37.90 6.11 20.81
C ARG A 450 -38.27 5.23 22.00
N PHE A 451 -38.17 3.91 21.86
CA PHE A 451 -38.59 2.95 22.91
C PHE A 451 -37.47 2.56 23.87
N SER A 452 -36.21 2.65 23.44
CA SER A 452 -35.03 2.25 24.23
C SER A 452 -34.04 3.40 24.44
N GLY A 453 -34.40 4.62 24.07
CA GLY A 453 -33.57 5.80 24.26
C GLY A 453 -33.39 6.12 25.75
N ARG A 454 -32.15 6.43 26.14
CA ARG A 454 -31.85 7.05 27.42
C ARG A 454 -31.55 8.51 27.16
N GLU A 455 -32.37 9.41 27.70
CA GLU A 455 -31.99 10.82 27.77
C GLU A 455 -31.04 10.99 28.97
N PRO A 456 -29.75 11.27 28.73
CA PRO A 456 -28.79 11.51 29.81
C PRO A 456 -29.19 12.77 30.58
N ALA A 457 -28.86 12.83 31.87
CA ALA A 457 -29.05 14.04 32.65
C ALA A 457 -28.21 15.18 32.03
N ARG A 458 -28.89 16.22 31.54
CA ARG A 458 -28.28 17.43 31.00
C ARG A 458 -28.39 18.54 32.02
N ASP A 459 -27.26 19.12 32.41
CA ASP A 459 -27.21 20.24 33.33
C ASP A 459 -26.39 21.39 32.73
N GLU A 460 -27.07 22.48 32.38
CA GLU A 460 -26.44 23.70 31.84
C GLU A 460 -25.57 24.44 32.87
N SER A 461 -25.72 24.13 34.17
CA SER A 461 -24.90 24.69 35.24
C SER A 461 -23.60 23.91 35.48
N TYR A 462 -23.49 22.70 34.93
CA TYR A 462 -22.31 21.85 35.07
C TYR A 462 -21.12 22.43 34.28
N THR A 463 -20.14 22.93 35.02
CA THR A 463 -18.98 23.69 34.50
C THR A 463 -17.66 23.08 34.96
N PRO A 464 -17.29 21.85 34.53
CA PRO A 464 -16.03 21.21 34.90
C PRO A 464 -14.80 21.98 34.39
N THR A 465 -13.60 21.61 34.82
CA THR A 465 -12.38 22.07 34.15
C THR A 465 -12.26 21.43 32.78
N VAL A 466 -11.97 22.23 31.76
CA VAL A 466 -11.93 21.82 30.35
C VAL A 466 -10.59 22.22 29.73
N THR A 467 -9.94 21.28 29.05
CA THR A 467 -8.88 21.61 28.09
C THR A 467 -9.40 21.45 26.67
N LEU A 468 -9.37 22.51 25.88
CA LEU A 468 -9.53 22.46 24.42
C LEU A 468 -8.16 22.16 23.80
N LEU A 469 -7.99 20.92 23.34
CA LEU A 469 -6.76 20.45 22.72
C LEU A 469 -6.88 20.48 21.19
N VAL A 470 -6.04 21.29 20.57
CA VAL A 470 -5.89 21.39 19.11
C VAL A 470 -4.55 20.76 18.73
N VAL A 471 -4.56 19.72 17.90
CA VAL A 471 -3.33 19.12 17.37
C VAL A 471 -3.10 19.66 15.96
N ALA A 472 -1.93 20.24 15.71
CA ALA A 472 -1.60 20.93 14.47
C ALA A 472 -0.32 20.38 13.83
N TYR A 473 -0.27 20.39 12.50
CA TYR A 473 0.96 20.25 11.72
C TYR A 473 0.81 21.06 10.44
N ASN A 474 1.69 22.02 10.18
CA ASN A 474 1.60 22.86 8.99
C ASN A 474 0.19 23.48 8.75
N GLU A 475 -0.35 24.13 9.78
CA GLU A 475 -1.68 24.73 9.79
C GLU A 475 -1.64 26.27 9.80
N ALA A 476 -0.53 26.90 9.36
CA ALA A 476 -0.34 28.34 9.44
C ALA A 476 -1.45 29.15 8.73
N LYS A 477 -2.11 28.54 7.74
CA LYS A 477 -3.22 29.17 6.99
C LYS A 477 -4.52 29.32 7.81
N VAL A 478 -4.74 28.49 8.82
CA VAL A 478 -6.04 28.40 9.53
C VAL A 478 -5.91 28.55 11.05
N ILE A 479 -4.73 28.27 11.61
CA ILE A 479 -4.53 28.19 13.06
C ILE A 479 -4.80 29.51 13.79
N GLU A 480 -4.46 30.65 13.19
CA GLU A 480 -4.71 31.98 13.79
C GLU A 480 -6.20 32.21 14.02
N ARG A 481 -7.01 31.98 12.98
CA ARG A 481 -8.47 32.10 13.04
C ARG A 481 -9.07 31.11 14.04
N LYS A 482 -8.48 29.91 14.17
CA LYS A 482 -8.90 28.91 15.15
C LYS A 482 -8.64 29.37 16.58
N ILE A 483 -7.48 29.97 16.85
CA ILE A 483 -7.14 30.52 18.16
C ILE A 483 -8.10 31.64 18.53
N GLN A 484 -8.31 32.61 17.63
CA GLN A 484 -9.26 33.71 17.83
C GLN A 484 -10.67 33.18 18.13
N ASN A 485 -11.16 32.23 17.33
CA ASN A 485 -12.43 31.57 17.57
C ASN A 485 -12.50 30.84 18.93
N SER A 486 -11.38 30.26 19.38
CA SER A 486 -11.30 29.55 20.67
C SER A 486 -11.33 30.51 21.85
N LEU A 487 -10.74 31.70 21.72
CA LEU A 487 -10.77 32.77 22.73
C LEU A 487 -12.18 33.38 22.88
N GLU A 488 -13.02 33.30 21.85
CA GLU A 488 -14.41 33.79 21.86
C GLU A 488 -15.43 32.81 22.48
N LEU A 489 -14.99 31.63 22.92
CA LEU A 489 -15.88 30.61 23.49
C LEU A 489 -16.48 31.05 24.83
N GLN A 490 -17.79 30.86 25.00
CA GLN A 490 -18.58 31.26 26.17
C GLN A 490 -18.46 30.24 27.33
N TYR A 491 -17.27 30.14 27.89
CA TYR A 491 -16.95 29.29 29.05
C TYR A 491 -16.24 30.10 30.16
N PRO A 492 -16.36 29.73 31.45
CA PRO A 492 -15.59 30.39 32.51
C PRO A 492 -14.08 30.34 32.23
N GLY A 493 -13.42 31.49 32.16
CA GLY A 493 -12.02 31.61 31.76
C GLY A 493 -11.04 30.93 32.72
N ASP A 494 -11.37 30.85 34.01
CA ASP A 494 -10.62 30.10 35.03
C ASP A 494 -10.75 28.57 34.88
N ARG A 495 -11.65 28.11 33.99
CA ARG A 495 -11.94 26.68 33.77
C ARG A 495 -11.74 26.21 32.34
N LEU A 496 -11.40 27.09 31.40
CA LEU A 496 -11.07 26.73 30.02
C LEU A 496 -9.59 26.97 29.76
N ARG A 497 -8.88 25.87 29.49
CA ARG A 497 -7.48 25.88 29.03
C ARG A 497 -7.45 25.64 27.52
N ILE A 498 -6.75 26.47 26.75
CA ILE A 498 -6.58 26.29 25.30
C ILE A 498 -5.16 25.81 25.05
N LEU A 499 -5.02 24.57 24.57
CA LEU A 499 -3.73 23.92 24.36
C LEU A 499 -3.55 23.54 22.89
N VAL A 500 -2.50 24.06 22.26
CA VAL A 500 -2.10 23.70 20.89
C VAL A 500 -0.86 22.80 20.95
N ALA A 501 -0.97 21.60 20.40
CA ALA A 501 0.15 20.67 20.25
C ALA A 501 0.60 20.63 18.78
N SER A 502 1.74 21.22 18.47
CA SER A 502 2.31 21.31 17.12
C SER A 502 3.34 20.21 16.87
N ASP A 503 3.08 19.36 15.89
CA ASP A 503 3.87 18.16 15.60
C ASP A 503 4.97 18.40 14.55
N GLY A 504 5.95 19.25 14.87
CA GLY A 504 7.08 19.52 13.96
C GLY A 504 6.71 20.33 12.72
N SER A 505 5.85 21.35 12.89
CA SER A 505 5.44 22.26 11.83
C SER A 505 6.63 23.06 11.27
N GLN A 506 6.60 23.37 9.97
CA GLN A 506 7.67 24.10 9.25
C GLN A 506 7.15 25.33 8.49
N ASP A 507 5.87 25.66 8.60
CA ASP A 507 5.20 26.65 7.78
C ASP A 507 4.86 27.97 8.50
N GLY A 508 5.35 28.16 9.73
CA GLY A 508 5.02 29.32 10.55
C GLY A 508 3.95 29.07 11.63
N THR A 509 3.43 27.84 11.76
CA THR A 509 2.35 27.51 12.71
C THR A 509 2.72 27.90 14.15
N ASP A 510 3.92 27.55 14.61
CA ASP A 510 4.36 27.72 16.00
C ASP A 510 4.57 29.20 16.33
N GLU A 511 5.11 29.96 15.37
CA GLU A 511 5.30 31.40 15.46
C GLU A 511 3.97 32.14 15.57
N ILE A 512 2.93 31.67 14.88
CA ILE A 512 1.58 32.23 14.99
C ILE A 512 1.01 31.96 16.38
N VAL A 513 1.05 30.70 16.85
CA VAL A 513 0.53 30.34 18.18
C VAL A 513 1.25 31.12 19.29
N SER A 514 2.57 31.31 19.15
CA SER A 514 3.41 32.00 20.14
C SER A 514 2.99 33.46 20.39
N ARG A 515 2.30 34.11 19.44
CA ARG A 515 1.78 35.49 19.60
C ARG A 515 0.60 35.60 20.55
N TYR A 516 -0.02 34.48 20.92
CA TYR A 516 -1.22 34.44 21.75
C TYR A 516 -0.95 33.82 23.15
N LEU A 517 0.32 33.59 23.51
CA LEU A 517 0.67 32.99 24.81
C LEU A 517 0.27 33.88 26.00
N ASP A 518 0.35 35.19 25.83
CA ASP A 518 -0.09 36.20 26.80
C ASP A 518 -1.62 36.30 26.94
N GLN A 519 -2.37 35.73 26.00
CA GLN A 519 -3.84 35.68 25.99
C GLN A 519 -4.40 34.36 26.55
N GLY A 520 -3.56 33.54 27.19
CA GLY A 520 -3.98 32.29 27.83
C GLY A 520 -4.01 31.06 26.90
N VAL A 521 -3.33 31.14 25.76
CA VAL A 521 -3.09 29.99 24.86
C VAL A 521 -1.78 29.33 25.23
N GLU A 522 -1.74 28.00 25.23
CA GLU A 522 -0.53 27.23 25.49
C GLU A 522 -0.05 26.51 24.24
N LEU A 523 1.26 26.40 24.07
CA LEU A 523 1.91 25.70 22.96
C LEU A 523 2.81 24.58 23.46
N ILE A 524 2.61 23.37 22.94
CA ILE A 524 3.59 22.29 22.99
C ILE A 524 4.13 22.12 21.57
N SER A 525 5.38 22.51 21.37
CA SER A 525 6.08 22.34 20.08
C SER A 525 6.95 21.09 20.12
N PHE A 526 6.74 20.18 19.17
CA PHE A 526 7.59 19.02 18.95
C PHE A 526 8.58 19.30 17.81
N PRO A 527 9.86 18.89 17.92
CA PRO A 527 10.88 19.23 16.93
C PRO A 527 10.76 18.46 15.62
N VAL A 528 10.05 17.33 15.61
CA VAL A 528 9.93 16.43 14.45
C VAL A 528 8.50 15.93 14.37
N ASN A 529 7.95 15.89 13.15
CA ASN A 529 6.65 15.28 12.89
C ASN A 529 6.69 13.77 13.17
N ARG A 530 5.85 13.33 14.11
CA ARG A 530 5.68 11.94 14.53
C ARG A 530 4.25 11.43 14.31
N GLY A 531 3.39 12.25 13.71
CA GLY A 531 1.97 12.01 13.47
C GLY A 531 1.05 12.55 14.58
N LYS A 532 -0.18 12.90 14.19
CA LYS A 532 -1.26 13.43 15.07
C LYS A 532 -1.39 12.65 16.38
N ILE A 533 -1.37 11.31 16.33
CA ILE A 533 -1.57 10.46 17.52
C ILE A 533 -0.42 10.56 18.51
N SER A 534 0.82 10.65 18.01
CA SER A 534 2.00 10.81 18.86
C SER A 534 1.93 12.12 19.62
N ALA A 535 1.64 13.23 18.92
CA ALA A 535 1.47 14.54 19.53
C ALA A 535 0.28 14.59 20.50
N LEU A 536 -0.86 14.00 20.12
CA LEU A 536 -2.05 13.89 20.98
C LEU A 536 -1.73 13.10 22.27
N ASN A 537 -1.09 11.94 22.15
CA ASN A 537 -0.75 11.10 23.29
C ASN A 537 0.19 11.81 24.26
N ASP A 538 1.20 12.52 23.74
CA ASP A 538 2.15 13.28 24.53
C ASP A 538 1.46 14.46 25.23
N ALA A 539 0.65 15.23 24.49
CA ALA A 539 -0.12 16.36 25.05
C ALA A 539 -1.08 15.90 26.14
N MET A 540 -1.79 14.78 25.94
CA MET A 540 -2.72 14.24 26.93
C MET A 540 -2.06 13.91 28.27
N ARG A 541 -0.75 13.62 28.33
CA ARG A 541 -0.04 13.40 29.61
C ARG A 541 0.10 14.67 30.45
N MET A 542 -0.01 15.83 29.82
CA MET A 542 0.11 17.15 30.47
C MET A 542 -1.25 17.79 30.77
N VAL A 543 -2.34 17.11 30.42
CA VAL A 543 -3.72 17.57 30.65
C VAL A 543 -4.29 16.91 31.89
N ASP A 544 -4.63 17.75 32.87
CA ASP A 544 -5.18 17.44 34.19
C ASP A 544 -6.66 17.85 34.36
N SER A 545 -7.21 18.57 33.37
CA SER A 545 -8.63 18.94 33.33
C SER A 545 -9.55 17.71 33.39
N GLU A 546 -10.74 17.88 33.98
CA GLU A 546 -11.72 16.80 34.09
C GLU A 546 -12.20 16.33 32.70
N ILE A 547 -12.47 17.28 31.81
CA ILE A 547 -12.92 17.05 30.43
C ILE A 547 -11.88 17.57 29.45
N VAL A 548 -11.67 16.82 28.36
CA VAL A 548 -10.86 17.26 27.22
C VAL A 548 -11.75 17.36 26.00
N VAL A 549 -11.72 18.51 25.33
CA VAL A 549 -12.36 18.73 24.03
C VAL A 549 -11.28 18.64 22.97
N LEU A 550 -11.42 17.69 22.05
CA LEU A 550 -10.50 17.47 20.94
C LEU A 550 -11.05 18.19 19.70
N SER A 551 -10.17 18.90 19.01
CA SER A 551 -10.53 19.74 17.87
C SER A 551 -9.47 19.73 16.77
N ASP A 552 -9.92 19.74 15.52
CA ASP A 552 -9.03 20.00 14.38
C ASP A 552 -8.80 21.52 14.19
N ALA A 553 -7.64 21.88 13.61
CA ALA A 553 -7.23 23.28 13.45
C ALA A 553 -8.08 24.07 12.45
N ASN A 554 -8.79 23.40 11.54
CA ASN A 554 -9.62 24.02 10.50
C ASN A 554 -11.13 24.06 10.84
N VAL A 555 -11.51 23.77 12.10
CA VAL A 555 -12.91 23.70 12.53
C VAL A 555 -13.22 24.81 13.52
N TYR A 556 -14.18 25.67 13.19
CA TYR A 556 -14.56 26.84 13.98
C TYR A 556 -15.85 26.57 14.77
N TYR A 557 -15.79 26.74 16.09
CA TYR A 557 -16.87 26.38 17.00
C TYR A 557 -17.82 27.57 17.18
N MET A 558 -19.11 27.28 17.37
CA MET A 558 -20.04 28.27 17.90
C MET A 558 -19.66 28.67 19.33
N PRO A 559 -19.91 29.92 19.75
CA PRO A 559 -19.51 30.39 21.09
C PRO A 559 -20.02 29.51 22.23
N SER A 560 -21.21 28.91 22.09
CA SER A 560 -21.81 28.02 23.10
C SER A 560 -21.40 26.54 23.00
N ALA A 561 -20.62 26.14 21.98
CA ALA A 561 -20.39 24.73 21.64
C ALA A 561 -19.77 23.92 22.78
N VAL A 562 -18.74 24.44 23.45
CA VAL A 562 -18.10 23.75 24.59
C VAL A 562 -19.10 23.55 25.74
N ARG A 563 -19.89 24.57 26.07
CA ARG A 563 -20.93 24.47 27.11
C ARG A 563 -21.95 23.36 26.78
N LYS A 564 -22.38 23.30 25.52
CA LYS A 564 -23.30 22.28 25.02
C LYS A 564 -22.71 20.88 25.05
N LEU A 565 -21.42 20.71 24.77
CA LEU A 565 -20.74 19.42 24.94
C LEU A 565 -20.72 19.00 26.41
N VAL A 566 -20.26 19.88 27.31
CA VAL A 566 -19.99 19.51 28.71
C VAL A 566 -21.24 19.24 29.54
N ARG A 567 -22.39 19.87 29.24
CA ARG A 567 -23.64 19.70 30.00
C ARG A 567 -24.09 18.24 30.12
N ASN A 568 -23.70 17.41 29.14
CA ASN A 568 -24.04 15.98 29.11
C ASN A 568 -23.18 15.14 30.07
N PHE A 569 -22.03 15.66 30.54
CA PHE A 569 -21.19 14.99 31.53
C PHE A 569 -21.66 15.21 32.97
N ALA A 570 -22.77 15.93 33.18
CA ALA A 570 -23.45 15.93 34.48
C ALA A 570 -23.91 14.52 34.87
N ASP A 571 -24.20 13.66 33.88
CA ASP A 571 -24.37 12.22 34.06
C ASP A 571 -22.99 11.52 34.21
N PRO A 572 -22.70 10.88 35.36
CA PRO A 572 -21.45 10.15 35.57
C PRO A 572 -21.23 8.97 34.61
N GLY A 573 -22.30 8.42 34.03
CA GLY A 573 -22.26 7.33 33.06
C GLY A 573 -21.75 7.73 31.68
N VAL A 574 -21.78 9.03 31.35
CA VAL A 574 -21.31 9.56 30.06
C VAL A 574 -19.80 9.66 30.03
N GLY A 575 -19.18 9.01 29.05
CA GLY A 575 -17.72 9.00 28.88
C GLY A 575 -17.23 9.86 27.72
N ALA A 576 -18.05 10.05 26.69
CA ALA A 576 -17.71 10.86 25.52
C ALA A 576 -18.96 11.48 24.86
N VAL A 577 -18.79 12.66 24.26
CA VAL A 577 -19.84 13.42 23.59
C VAL A 577 -19.31 13.99 22.27
N SER A 578 -19.86 13.54 21.15
CA SER A 578 -19.55 14.08 19.82
C SER A 578 -20.42 15.29 19.52
N GLY A 579 -19.82 16.35 18.98
CA GLY A 579 -20.56 17.49 18.44
C GLY A 579 -21.00 17.29 16.99
N LYS A 580 -21.67 18.30 16.42
CA LYS A 580 -22.08 18.35 15.03
C LYS A 580 -21.25 19.37 14.24
N VAL A 581 -20.43 18.87 13.30
CA VAL A 581 -19.66 19.72 12.39
C VAL A 581 -20.39 19.87 11.06
N VAL A 582 -20.53 21.11 10.59
CA VAL A 582 -21.24 21.48 9.37
C VAL A 582 -20.24 22.02 8.35
N LEU A 583 -20.26 21.49 7.14
CA LEU A 583 -19.37 21.93 6.06
C LEU A 583 -19.88 23.26 5.44
N LEU A 584 -19.06 24.31 5.49
CA LEU A 584 -19.29 25.64 4.89
C LEU A 584 -18.60 25.75 3.53
N ASN A 585 -19.25 26.47 2.60
CA ASN A 585 -18.82 26.76 1.23
C ASN A 585 -18.70 25.53 0.31
N ASP A 586 -19.40 25.62 -0.81
CA ASP A 586 -19.82 24.49 -1.62
C ASP A 586 -19.58 24.80 -3.10
N THR A 587 -18.32 25.08 -3.44
CA THR A 587 -17.89 25.37 -4.82
C THR A 587 -17.91 24.12 -5.72
N LEU A 588 -18.33 22.97 -5.20
CA LEU A 588 -18.36 21.68 -5.90
C LEU A 588 -19.67 21.44 -6.66
N SER A 589 -19.56 20.96 -7.90
CA SER A 589 -20.69 20.65 -8.80
C SER A 589 -21.58 19.46 -8.38
N TYR A 590 -21.40 18.86 -7.19
CA TYR A 590 -22.10 17.64 -6.73
C TYR A 590 -22.83 17.76 -5.38
N SER A 591 -22.94 18.97 -4.84
CA SER A 591 -23.40 19.30 -3.49
C SER A 591 -24.64 18.54 -2.97
N ALA A 592 -25.61 18.19 -3.82
CA ALA A 592 -26.87 17.58 -3.36
C ALA A 592 -26.73 16.14 -2.82
N ALA A 593 -25.92 15.29 -3.45
CA ALA A 593 -25.79 13.87 -3.06
C ALA A 593 -24.92 13.72 -1.81
N GLU A 594 -23.82 14.47 -1.74
CA GLU A 594 -22.93 14.54 -0.59
C GLU A 594 -23.64 15.11 0.65
N LYS A 595 -24.39 16.22 0.49
CA LYS A 595 -25.26 16.74 1.56
C LYS A 595 -26.27 15.71 2.04
N SER A 596 -26.89 14.97 1.12
CA SER A 596 -27.85 13.92 1.49
C SER A 596 -27.16 12.84 2.32
N TYR A 597 -25.95 12.41 1.94
CA TYR A 597 -25.15 11.45 2.70
C TYR A 597 -24.81 11.95 4.11
N TYR A 598 -24.25 13.16 4.25
CA TYR A 598 -23.90 13.72 5.56
C TYR A 598 -25.13 13.98 6.43
N SER A 599 -26.26 14.39 5.84
CA SER A 599 -27.50 14.56 6.59
C SER A 599 -28.01 13.23 7.18
N ILE A 600 -27.86 12.13 6.44
CA ILE A 600 -28.18 10.78 6.91
C ILE A 600 -27.18 10.34 7.99
N GLU A 601 -25.90 10.64 7.84
CA GLU A 601 -24.88 10.32 8.86
C GLU A 601 -25.20 11.00 10.19
N HIS A 602 -25.49 12.31 10.18
CA HIS A 602 -25.86 13.03 11.40
C HIS A 602 -27.14 12.51 12.03
N LEU A 603 -28.14 12.11 11.21
CA LEU A 603 -29.35 11.48 11.73
C LEU A 603 -29.02 10.17 12.45
N ILE A 604 -28.16 9.32 11.86
CA ILE A 604 -27.74 8.07 12.50
C ILE A 604 -27.00 8.35 13.80
N GLN A 605 -26.05 9.30 13.81
CA GLN A 605 -25.32 9.69 15.01
C GLN A 605 -26.27 10.20 16.11
N GLU A 606 -27.29 11.00 15.77
CA GLU A 606 -28.30 11.45 16.73
C GLU A 606 -29.08 10.27 17.32
N LEU A 607 -29.53 9.32 16.48
CA LEU A 607 -30.32 8.17 16.92
C LEU A 607 -29.49 7.17 17.74
N GLU A 608 -28.26 6.88 17.34
CA GLU A 608 -27.33 6.05 18.12
C GLU A 608 -26.92 6.72 19.43
N GLY A 609 -26.76 8.05 19.42
CA GLY A 609 -26.48 8.85 20.61
C GLY A 609 -27.60 8.74 21.64
N ARG A 610 -28.87 8.75 21.23
CA ARG A 610 -30.02 8.51 22.12
C ARG A 610 -30.05 7.10 22.70
N LEU A 611 -29.51 6.13 21.96
CA LEU A 611 -29.34 4.75 22.43
C LEU A 611 -28.12 4.59 23.36
N GLY A 612 -27.29 5.63 23.53
CA GLY A 612 -26.03 5.56 24.25
C GLY A 612 -25.00 4.63 23.60
N ALA A 613 -25.15 4.37 22.29
CA ALA A 613 -24.39 3.37 21.54
C ALA A 613 -23.77 3.98 20.26
N LEU A 614 -23.41 5.27 20.30
CA LEU A 614 -22.78 5.97 19.19
C LEU A 614 -21.48 5.30 18.76
N ILE A 615 -21.34 5.01 17.47
CA ILE A 615 -20.16 4.33 16.91
C ILE A 615 -19.17 5.36 16.35
N GLY A 616 -18.21 5.74 17.19
CA GLY A 616 -17.19 6.75 16.87
C GLY A 616 -17.68 8.17 17.10
N ALA A 617 -16.75 9.10 17.29
CA ALA A 617 -17.04 10.52 17.35
C ALA A 617 -16.71 11.21 16.01
N ASP A 618 -17.19 12.43 15.82
CA ASP A 618 -16.68 13.32 14.78
C ASP A 618 -15.31 13.84 15.24
N GLY A 619 -14.23 13.40 14.57
CA GLY A 619 -12.85 13.73 14.93
C GLY A 619 -12.53 15.23 14.94
N ALA A 620 -13.36 16.05 14.29
CA ALA A 620 -13.22 17.50 14.26
C ALA A 620 -13.76 18.20 15.52
N MET A 621 -14.70 17.58 16.25
CA MET A 621 -15.28 18.14 17.48
C MET A 621 -15.92 17.08 18.39
N TYR A 622 -15.22 16.70 19.45
CA TYR A 622 -15.77 15.84 20.50
C TYR A 622 -15.09 16.05 21.84
N ALA A 623 -15.81 15.71 22.91
CA ALA A 623 -15.34 15.80 24.28
C ALA A 623 -15.27 14.41 24.93
N ILE A 624 -14.30 14.21 25.82
CA ILE A 624 -14.14 12.96 26.59
C ILE A 624 -13.84 13.27 28.06
N ARG A 625 -14.20 12.34 28.96
CA ARG A 625 -13.65 12.36 30.32
C ARG A 625 -12.17 12.02 30.27
N ARG A 626 -11.31 12.89 30.80
CA ARG A 626 -9.86 12.71 30.76
C ARG A 626 -9.44 11.37 31.37
N LYS A 627 -10.06 10.96 32.48
CA LYS A 627 -9.75 9.72 33.20
C LYS A 627 -10.02 8.42 32.43
N LEU A 628 -10.83 8.47 31.36
CA LEU A 628 -11.20 7.29 30.55
C LEU A 628 -10.32 7.14 29.30
N PHE A 629 -9.44 8.11 29.03
CA PHE A 629 -8.58 8.09 27.86
C PHE A 629 -7.51 7.01 27.97
N THR A 630 -7.53 6.08 27.02
CA THR A 630 -6.47 5.10 26.79
C THR A 630 -5.68 5.53 25.56
N PRO A 631 -4.34 5.69 25.64
CA PRO A 631 -3.54 6.15 24.51
C PRO A 631 -3.55 5.12 23.36
N PRO A 632 -4.03 5.48 22.16
CA PRO A 632 -3.96 4.61 20.99
C PRO A 632 -2.51 4.40 20.53
N SER A 633 -2.27 3.38 19.70
CA SER A 633 -0.94 3.19 19.11
C SER A 633 -0.60 4.37 18.17
N PRO A 634 0.66 4.85 18.12
CA PRO A 634 1.07 6.01 17.31
C PRO A 634 0.69 5.94 15.83
N ASP A 635 0.53 4.71 15.33
CA ASP A 635 0.24 4.38 13.95
C ASP A 635 -1.27 4.18 13.68
N THR A 636 -2.14 4.60 14.62
CA THR A 636 -3.60 4.56 14.48
C THR A 636 -4.10 5.61 13.50
N ILE A 637 -4.92 5.19 12.53
CA ILE A 637 -5.45 6.10 11.50
C ILE A 637 -6.74 6.82 11.95
N LEU A 638 -7.60 6.15 12.72
CA LEU A 638 -8.90 6.66 13.16
C LEU A 638 -8.94 6.80 14.68
N ASP A 639 -8.35 7.88 15.20
CA ASP A 639 -8.36 8.19 16.64
C ASP A 639 -9.75 8.43 17.20
N ASP A 640 -10.55 9.20 16.49
CA ASP A 640 -11.94 9.54 16.81
C ASP A 640 -12.79 8.28 17.04
N LEU A 641 -12.65 7.30 16.16
CA LEU A 641 -13.30 6.00 16.29
C LEU A 641 -12.72 5.18 17.45
N VAL A 642 -11.39 5.06 17.53
CA VAL A 642 -10.73 4.20 18.53
C VAL A 642 -10.97 4.71 19.95
N ILE A 643 -10.81 6.01 20.20
CA ILE A 643 -10.99 6.61 21.52
C ILE A 643 -12.45 6.47 21.97
N ALA A 644 -13.41 6.81 21.11
CA ALA A 644 -14.82 6.69 21.43
C ALA A 644 -15.23 5.22 21.69
N MET A 645 -14.76 4.29 20.84
CA MET A 645 -15.08 2.87 21.00
C MET A 645 -14.42 2.25 22.24
N ASP A 646 -13.21 2.68 22.61
CA ASP A 646 -12.57 2.22 23.85
C ASP A 646 -13.39 2.65 25.07
N ILE A 647 -13.81 3.91 25.13
CA ILE A 647 -14.70 4.43 26.18
C ILE A 647 -16.02 3.65 26.22
N ALA A 648 -16.65 3.38 25.07
CA ALA A 648 -17.86 2.58 25.00
C ALA A 648 -17.65 1.14 25.52
N ARG A 649 -16.50 0.53 25.21
CA ARG A 649 -16.13 -0.83 25.66
C ARG A 649 -15.79 -0.91 27.15
N GLN A 650 -15.39 0.21 27.76
CA GLN A 650 -15.26 0.32 29.22
C GLN A 650 -16.63 0.36 29.92
N GLY A 651 -17.74 0.49 29.17
CA GLY A 651 -19.10 0.47 29.70
C GLY A 651 -19.73 1.85 29.87
N HIS A 652 -19.07 2.91 29.39
CA HIS A 652 -19.57 4.28 29.42
C HIS A 652 -20.41 4.62 28.19
N LEU A 653 -21.31 5.60 28.33
CA LEU A 653 -22.14 6.08 27.24
C LEU A 653 -21.35 7.02 26.33
N VAL A 654 -21.56 6.85 25.02
CA VAL A 654 -21.06 7.77 23.99
C VAL A 654 -22.26 8.41 23.30
N LEU A 655 -22.30 9.74 23.30
CA LEU A 655 -23.46 10.52 22.90
C LEU A 655 -23.16 11.44 21.72
N HIS A 656 -24.23 11.91 21.07
CA HIS A 656 -24.16 12.97 20.06
C HIS A 656 -24.95 14.19 20.54
N GLU A 657 -24.31 15.36 20.57
CA GLU A 657 -24.90 16.64 20.96
C GLU A 657 -25.10 17.53 19.73
N LYS A 658 -26.33 17.60 19.25
CA LYS A 658 -26.69 18.36 18.04
C LYS A 658 -26.66 19.88 18.21
N GLU A 659 -26.74 20.38 19.45
CA GLU A 659 -26.64 21.83 19.75
C GLU A 659 -25.19 22.31 19.83
N ALA A 660 -24.21 21.41 19.97
CA ALA A 660 -22.79 21.74 19.86
C ALA A 660 -22.43 21.80 18.37
N LEU A 661 -22.34 23.02 17.83
CA LEU A 661 -22.12 23.27 16.41
C LEU A 661 -20.70 23.76 16.13
N GLY A 662 -20.10 23.20 15.09
CA GLY A 662 -18.81 23.59 14.54
C GLY A 662 -18.88 23.67 13.03
N PHE A 663 -17.99 24.43 12.42
CA PHE A 663 -18.00 24.70 10.99
C PHE A 663 -16.63 24.44 10.38
N GLU A 664 -16.60 23.70 9.29
CA GLU A 664 -15.37 23.37 8.55
C GLU A 664 -15.54 23.82 7.10
N GLU A 665 -14.53 24.47 6.51
CA GLU A 665 -14.56 24.85 5.10
C GLU A 665 -14.20 23.63 4.22
N ASN A 666 -15.12 23.18 3.35
CA ASN A 666 -14.84 22.02 2.49
C ASN A 666 -14.05 22.43 1.24
N LEU A 667 -12.75 22.16 1.24
CA LEU A 667 -11.84 22.50 0.15
C LEU A 667 -11.52 21.31 -0.77
N LEU A 668 -12.12 20.13 -0.55
CA LEU A 668 -11.69 18.91 -1.23
C LEU A 668 -12.45 18.65 -2.54
N GLU A 669 -11.70 18.47 -3.64
CA GLU A 669 -12.23 17.89 -4.87
C GLU A 669 -12.69 16.42 -4.66
N ILE A 670 -13.53 15.91 -5.55
CA ILE A 670 -14.06 14.52 -5.50
C ILE A 670 -12.95 13.45 -5.40
N VAL A 671 -11.79 13.69 -6.02
CA VAL A 671 -10.62 12.80 -5.93
C VAL A 671 -10.02 12.84 -4.52
N GLY A 672 -9.98 14.02 -3.90
CA GLY A 672 -9.59 14.20 -2.50
C GLY A 672 -10.55 13.48 -1.56
N GLU A 673 -11.86 13.62 -1.78
CA GLU A 673 -12.89 12.94 -1.00
C GLU A 673 -12.83 11.41 -1.13
N PHE A 674 -12.64 10.89 -2.36
CA PHE A 674 -12.40 9.46 -2.58
C PHE A 674 -11.18 8.96 -1.80
N ARG A 675 -10.05 9.69 -1.83
CA ARG A 675 -8.85 9.35 -1.06
C ARG A 675 -9.11 9.39 0.44
N ARG A 676 -9.87 10.37 0.93
CA ARG A 676 -10.30 10.47 2.33
C ARG A 676 -11.10 9.24 2.74
N LYS A 677 -12.13 8.84 1.96
CA LYS A 677 -12.95 7.65 2.25
C LYS A 677 -12.14 6.35 2.21
N VAL A 678 -11.26 6.18 1.23
CA VAL A 678 -10.34 5.02 1.17
C VAL A 678 -9.48 4.92 2.42
N ARG A 679 -8.91 6.06 2.89
CA ARG A 679 -8.12 6.12 4.12
C ARG A 679 -8.96 5.76 5.35
N ILE A 680 -10.17 6.32 5.47
CA ILE A 680 -11.08 6.04 6.60
C ILE A 680 -11.41 4.55 6.65
N ILE A 681 -11.82 3.96 5.52
CA ILE A 681 -12.19 2.53 5.49
C ILE A 681 -10.97 1.66 5.80
N ALA A 682 -9.80 1.96 5.22
CA ALA A 682 -8.56 1.23 5.52
C ALA A 682 -8.18 1.33 7.01
N GLY A 683 -8.34 2.50 7.63
CA GLY A 683 -8.17 2.69 9.07
C GLY A 683 -9.18 1.90 9.90
N GLY A 684 -10.43 1.82 9.44
CA GLY A 684 -11.46 0.96 10.05
C GLY A 684 -11.05 -0.51 10.08
N TYR A 685 -10.56 -1.05 8.97
CA TYR A 685 -10.02 -2.41 8.90
C TYR A 685 -8.77 -2.59 9.77
N GLN A 686 -7.85 -1.62 9.80
CA GLN A 686 -6.68 -1.65 10.69
C GLN A 686 -7.12 -1.80 12.16
N CYS A 687 -8.07 -0.97 12.59
CA CYS A 687 -8.58 -0.99 13.95
C CYS A 687 -9.35 -2.28 14.28
N LEU A 688 -10.11 -2.79 13.31
CA LEU A 688 -10.84 -4.04 13.43
C LEU A 688 -9.89 -5.24 13.56
N LEU A 689 -8.85 -5.31 12.71
CA LEU A 689 -7.84 -6.37 12.75
C LEU A 689 -7.00 -6.34 14.03
N ARG A 690 -6.84 -5.17 14.66
CA ARG A 690 -6.18 -5.06 15.98
C ARG A 690 -7.12 -5.31 17.15
N GLY A 691 -8.40 -5.57 16.89
CA GLY A 691 -9.41 -5.78 17.93
C GLY A 691 -9.66 -4.54 18.79
N MET A 692 -9.35 -3.33 18.30
CA MET A 692 -9.49 -2.08 19.07
C MET A 692 -10.94 -1.59 19.11
N VAL A 693 -11.71 -1.81 18.03
CA VAL A 693 -13.06 -1.23 17.88
C VAL A 693 -14.20 -2.24 18.04
N THR A 694 -13.92 -3.54 18.18
CA THR A 694 -14.96 -4.57 18.29
C THR A 694 -15.66 -4.54 19.65
N PRO A 695 -16.99 -4.34 19.72
CA PRO A 695 -17.73 -4.39 20.98
C PRO A 695 -17.63 -5.75 21.68
N ARG A 696 -17.84 -5.77 23.00
CA ARG A 696 -17.89 -7.03 23.76
C ARG A 696 -19.21 -7.76 23.50
N LEU A 697 -19.23 -9.09 23.59
CA LEU A 697 -20.46 -9.89 23.44
C LEU A 697 -21.52 -9.53 24.50
N SER A 698 -21.10 -9.03 25.66
CA SER A 698 -22.00 -8.49 26.70
C SER A 698 -22.65 -7.15 26.33
N GLN A 699 -22.32 -6.55 25.19
CA GLN A 699 -22.83 -5.25 24.72
C GLN A 699 -23.59 -5.42 23.38
N PRO A 700 -24.74 -6.13 23.36
CA PRO A 700 -25.42 -6.50 22.11
C PRO A 700 -25.93 -5.30 21.31
N LEU A 701 -26.39 -4.23 21.96
CA LEU A 701 -26.84 -3.02 21.28
C LEU A 701 -25.68 -2.28 20.58
N LEU A 702 -24.54 -2.16 21.26
CA LEU A 702 -23.33 -1.58 20.69
C LEU A 702 -22.80 -2.43 19.52
N MET A 703 -22.86 -3.77 19.65
CA MET A 703 -22.52 -4.69 18.57
C MET A 703 -23.43 -4.51 17.36
N PHE A 704 -24.75 -4.43 17.57
CA PHE A 704 -25.72 -4.21 16.50
C PHE A 704 -25.46 -2.89 15.75
N CYS A 705 -25.23 -1.80 16.49
CA CYS A 705 -24.91 -0.50 15.88
C CYS A 705 -23.56 -0.56 15.15
N PHE A 706 -22.52 -1.15 15.75
CA PHE A 706 -21.21 -1.31 15.11
C PHE A 706 -21.30 -2.09 13.79
N VAL A 707 -22.01 -3.22 13.80
CA VAL A 707 -22.17 -4.08 12.61
C VAL A 707 -22.94 -3.33 11.53
N SER A 708 -24.07 -2.73 11.88
CA SER A 708 -24.98 -2.10 10.91
C SER A 708 -24.44 -0.78 10.36
N HIS A 709 -23.89 0.08 11.23
CA HIS A 709 -23.42 1.41 10.87
C HIS A 709 -22.03 1.38 10.23
N LYS A 710 -21.07 0.63 10.78
CA LYS A 710 -19.67 0.66 10.28
C LYS A 710 -19.30 -0.58 9.48
N LEU A 711 -19.41 -1.77 10.06
CA LEU A 711 -18.87 -2.99 9.43
C LEU A 711 -19.50 -3.26 8.06
N LEU A 712 -20.84 -3.26 7.96
CA LEU A 712 -21.54 -3.50 6.70
C LEU A 712 -21.21 -2.45 5.64
N ARG A 713 -21.01 -1.19 6.02
CA ARG A 713 -20.56 -0.14 5.10
C ARG A 713 -19.14 -0.38 4.60
N TRP A 714 -18.23 -0.84 5.46
CA TRP A 714 -16.85 -1.17 5.06
C TRP A 714 -16.77 -2.39 4.13
N VAL A 715 -17.73 -3.32 4.18
CA VAL A 715 -17.78 -4.48 3.27
C VAL A 715 -18.75 -4.30 2.09
N SER A 716 -19.50 -3.20 2.04
CA SER A 716 -20.60 -3.00 1.08
C SER A 716 -20.21 -3.16 -0.39
N GLY A 717 -19.02 -2.70 -0.81
CA GLY A 717 -18.55 -2.92 -2.18
C GLY A 717 -18.29 -4.38 -2.51
N TYR A 718 -17.84 -5.18 -1.54
CA TYR A 718 -17.68 -6.63 -1.71
C TYR A 718 -19.05 -7.32 -1.81
N LEU A 719 -20.02 -6.88 -1.00
CA LEU A 719 -21.40 -7.38 -1.08
C LEU A 719 -22.04 -7.05 -2.43
N LEU A 720 -21.80 -5.85 -2.96
CA LEU A 720 -22.30 -5.46 -4.28
C LEU A 720 -21.66 -6.28 -5.41
N LEU A 721 -20.34 -6.50 -5.37
CA LEU A 721 -19.67 -7.36 -6.35
C LEU A 721 -20.18 -8.79 -6.30
N ALA A 722 -20.36 -9.35 -5.09
CA ALA A 722 -20.93 -10.68 -4.91
C ALA A 722 -22.37 -10.74 -5.47
N LEU A 723 -23.18 -9.71 -5.24
CA LEU A 723 -24.55 -9.64 -5.77
C LEU A 723 -24.55 -9.64 -7.30
N VAL A 724 -23.72 -8.79 -7.92
CA VAL A 724 -23.62 -8.74 -9.40
C VAL A 724 -23.16 -10.09 -9.95
N ALA A 725 -22.19 -10.74 -9.32
CA ALA A 725 -21.71 -12.07 -9.72
C ALA A 725 -22.84 -13.12 -9.66
N VAL A 726 -23.60 -13.17 -8.56
CA VAL A 726 -24.74 -14.09 -8.41
C VAL A 726 -25.82 -13.81 -9.45
N LEU A 727 -26.18 -12.53 -9.66
CA LEU A 727 -27.21 -12.16 -10.62
C LEU A 727 -26.80 -12.56 -12.06
N VAL A 728 -25.54 -12.34 -12.44
CA VAL A 728 -25.03 -12.76 -13.75
C VAL A 728 -25.13 -14.28 -13.91
N GLN A 729 -24.79 -15.06 -12.88
CA GLN A 729 -24.91 -16.52 -12.95
C GLN A 729 -26.36 -17.01 -13.08
N ILE A 730 -27.29 -16.40 -12.34
CA ILE A 730 -28.73 -16.69 -12.48
C ILE A 730 -29.16 -16.43 -13.93
N GLN A 731 -28.71 -15.33 -14.54
CA GLN A 731 -29.04 -15.01 -15.93
C GLN A 731 -28.44 -15.98 -16.93
N LEU A 732 -27.20 -16.42 -16.73
CA LEU A 732 -26.53 -17.38 -17.60
C LEU A 732 -27.21 -18.77 -17.58
N ARG A 733 -27.87 -19.14 -16.48
CA ARG A 733 -28.47 -20.48 -16.33
C ARG A 733 -29.95 -20.54 -16.65
N HIS A 734 -30.73 -19.56 -16.19
CA HIS A 734 -32.19 -19.70 -16.11
C HIS A 734 -32.95 -18.51 -16.69
N ALA A 735 -32.26 -17.46 -17.18
CA ALA A 735 -32.88 -16.28 -17.80
C ALA A 735 -34.09 -15.71 -17.02
N SER A 736 -33.98 -15.59 -15.69
CA SER A 736 -35.06 -15.12 -14.83
C SER A 736 -35.31 -13.60 -14.99
N SER A 737 -36.53 -13.22 -15.40
CA SER A 737 -36.89 -11.83 -15.72
C SER A 737 -36.78 -10.86 -14.53
N SER A 738 -37.05 -11.31 -13.30
CA SER A 738 -37.00 -10.45 -12.10
C SER A 738 -35.56 -10.11 -11.71
N PHE A 739 -34.67 -11.09 -11.68
CA PHE A 739 -33.25 -10.87 -11.43
C PHE A 739 -32.55 -10.15 -12.59
N ALA A 740 -33.05 -10.32 -13.82
CA ALA A 740 -32.55 -9.61 -15.00
C ALA A 740 -32.79 -8.11 -14.86
N LEU A 741 -33.97 -7.71 -14.38
CA LEU A 741 -34.30 -6.31 -14.13
C LEU A 741 -33.39 -5.71 -13.06
N VAL A 742 -33.16 -6.41 -11.94
CA VAL A 742 -32.25 -5.94 -10.89
C VAL A 742 -30.84 -5.74 -11.43
N LEU A 743 -30.31 -6.72 -12.17
CA LEU A 743 -29.01 -6.62 -12.80
C LEU A 743 -28.94 -5.44 -13.78
N ALA A 744 -29.95 -5.28 -14.63
CA ALA A 744 -30.04 -4.18 -15.59
C ALA A 744 -30.05 -2.81 -14.90
N VAL A 745 -30.79 -2.66 -13.78
CA VAL A 745 -30.81 -1.42 -12.99
C VAL A 745 -29.44 -1.13 -12.38
N LEU A 746 -28.75 -2.14 -11.82
CA LEU A 746 -27.40 -1.96 -11.28
C LEU A 746 -26.41 -1.54 -12.36
N LEU A 747 -26.42 -2.21 -13.51
CA LEU A 747 -25.55 -1.89 -14.65
C LEU A 747 -25.85 -0.52 -15.25
N ALA A 748 -27.13 -0.16 -15.40
CA ALA A 748 -27.53 1.16 -15.88
C ALA A 748 -27.07 2.28 -14.92
N ALA A 749 -27.19 2.06 -13.61
CA ALA A 749 -26.68 2.99 -12.59
C ALA A 749 -25.14 3.12 -12.65
N LEU A 750 -24.42 2.01 -12.93
CA LEU A 750 -22.96 2.04 -13.11
C LEU A 750 -22.58 2.83 -14.37
N VAL A 751 -23.25 2.59 -15.50
CA VAL A 751 -23.04 3.33 -16.74
C VAL A 751 -23.30 4.82 -16.51
N LEU A 752 -24.39 5.18 -15.82
CA LEU A 752 -24.70 6.56 -15.49
C LEU A 752 -23.61 7.20 -14.59
N ALA A 753 -23.10 6.45 -13.61
CA ALA A 753 -22.01 6.90 -12.74
C ALA A 753 -20.69 7.14 -13.50
N LEU A 754 -20.41 6.35 -14.54
CA LEU A 754 -19.24 6.51 -15.42
C LEU A 754 -19.43 7.68 -16.38
N LEU A 755 -20.62 7.84 -16.99
CA LEU A 755 -20.93 8.96 -17.90
C LEU A 755 -20.75 10.32 -17.21
N VAL A 756 -21.07 10.41 -15.93
CA VAL A 756 -20.85 11.59 -15.10
C VAL A 756 -19.38 12.04 -15.05
N GLN A 757 -18.41 11.13 -15.27
CA GLN A 757 -16.98 11.47 -15.36
C GLN A 757 -16.63 12.14 -16.70
N PHE A 758 -17.26 11.71 -17.78
CA PHE A 758 -17.01 12.22 -19.14
C PHE A 758 -17.85 13.46 -19.48
N PHE A 759 -19.02 13.62 -18.85
CA PHE A 759 -19.96 14.71 -19.11
C PHE A 759 -20.26 15.52 -17.84
N PRO A 760 -19.49 16.60 -17.57
CA PRO A 760 -19.66 17.42 -16.36
C PRO A 760 -21.04 18.05 -16.18
N ARG A 761 -21.85 18.15 -17.25
CA ARG A 761 -23.24 18.63 -17.15
C ARG A 761 -24.16 17.66 -16.42
N LEU A 762 -23.85 16.35 -16.40
CA LEU A 762 -24.66 15.36 -15.67
C LEU A 762 -24.53 15.47 -14.15
N LYS A 763 -23.54 16.23 -13.65
CA LYS A 763 -23.31 16.44 -12.22
C LYS A 763 -24.46 17.17 -11.52
N SER A 764 -25.16 18.06 -12.25
CA SER A 764 -26.33 18.77 -11.74
C SER A 764 -27.60 17.91 -11.71
N VAL A 765 -27.61 16.75 -12.36
CA VAL A 765 -28.74 15.83 -12.35
C VAL A 765 -28.66 14.97 -11.08
N LYS A 766 -29.65 15.13 -10.18
CA LYS A 766 -29.66 14.49 -8.85
C LYS A 766 -29.46 12.98 -8.89
N ILE A 767 -30.14 12.27 -9.78
CA ILE A 767 -30.03 10.81 -9.91
C ILE A 767 -28.62 10.40 -10.36
N ALA A 768 -28.05 11.10 -11.35
CA ALA A 768 -26.72 10.80 -11.86
C ALA A 768 -25.63 11.08 -10.81
N SER A 769 -25.76 12.19 -10.07
CA SER A 769 -24.91 12.53 -8.94
C SER A 769 -24.98 11.48 -7.81
N LEU A 770 -26.18 11.00 -7.48
CA LEU A 770 -26.36 9.95 -6.48
C LEU A 770 -25.74 8.62 -6.91
N CYS A 771 -25.95 8.19 -8.16
CA CYS A 771 -25.31 6.99 -8.72
C CYS A 771 -23.78 7.11 -8.68
N HIS A 772 -23.24 8.26 -9.08
CA HIS A 772 -21.80 8.52 -9.04
C HIS A 772 -21.24 8.43 -7.62
N TYR A 773 -21.85 9.12 -6.64
CA TYR A 773 -21.40 9.09 -5.26
C TYR A 773 -21.52 7.69 -4.63
N PHE A 774 -22.61 6.97 -4.92
CA PHE A 774 -22.78 5.58 -4.48
C PHE A 774 -21.65 4.67 -4.99
N TYR A 775 -21.38 4.66 -6.29
CA TYR A 775 -20.31 3.82 -6.86
C TYR A 775 -18.90 4.28 -6.45
N MET A 776 -18.71 5.58 -6.19
CA MET A 776 -17.48 6.09 -5.58
C MET A 776 -17.25 5.50 -4.19
N LEU A 777 -18.29 5.46 -3.33
CA LEU A 777 -18.22 4.81 -2.02
C LEU A 777 -17.97 3.29 -2.14
N MET A 778 -18.59 2.63 -3.12
CA MET A 778 -18.39 1.18 -3.34
C MET A 778 -16.93 0.91 -3.70
N ALA A 779 -16.38 1.66 -4.65
CA ALA A 779 -14.98 1.59 -5.04
C ALA A 779 -14.04 1.92 -3.86
N ALA A 780 -14.39 2.92 -3.05
CA ALA A 780 -13.62 3.28 -1.86
C ALA A 780 -13.61 2.16 -0.83
N SER A 781 -14.73 1.43 -0.66
CA SER A 781 -14.81 0.29 0.26
C SER A 781 -13.95 -0.90 -0.19
N LEU A 782 -13.92 -1.17 -1.50
CA LEU A 782 -13.06 -2.21 -2.08
C LEU A 782 -11.59 -1.86 -1.87
N LEU A 783 -11.16 -0.69 -2.33
CA LEU A 783 -9.76 -0.27 -2.24
C LEU A 783 -9.31 -0.05 -0.79
N GLY A 784 -10.16 0.54 0.04
CA GLY A 784 -9.92 0.77 1.46
C GLY A 784 -9.82 -0.55 2.23
N GLY A 785 -10.75 -1.49 2.01
CA GLY A 785 -10.69 -2.82 2.60
C GLY A 785 -9.44 -3.59 2.18
N TYR A 786 -9.08 -3.55 0.89
CA TYR A 786 -7.84 -4.15 0.41
C TYR A 786 -6.61 -3.55 1.11
N ARG A 787 -6.50 -2.22 1.16
CA ARG A 787 -5.37 -1.53 1.82
C ARG A 787 -5.30 -1.81 3.31
N GLY A 788 -6.44 -1.87 3.99
CA GLY A 788 -6.53 -2.15 5.42
C GLY A 788 -6.10 -3.58 5.75
N VAL A 789 -6.59 -4.57 5.00
CA VAL A 789 -6.24 -5.99 5.21
C VAL A 789 -4.77 -6.30 4.87
N THR A 790 -4.22 -5.61 3.88
CA THR A 790 -2.82 -5.78 3.43
C THR A 790 -1.82 -4.86 4.15
N GLY A 791 -2.25 -4.04 5.12
CA GLY A 791 -1.37 -3.12 5.84
C GLY A 791 -0.72 -2.05 4.95
N ARG A 792 -1.27 -1.76 3.76
CA ARG A 792 -0.68 -0.84 2.76
C ARG A 792 -1.04 0.63 2.98
N GLN A 793 -1.91 0.93 3.95
CA GLN A 793 -2.30 2.30 4.25
C GLN A 793 -1.23 2.95 5.13
N LYS A 794 -0.50 3.92 4.57
CA LYS A 794 0.45 4.71 5.34
C LYS A 794 -0.28 5.58 6.36
N VAL A 795 0.29 5.67 7.55
CA VAL A 795 -0.20 6.45 8.69
C VAL A 795 0.20 7.92 8.58
N THR A 796 1.32 8.21 7.90
CA THR A 796 1.92 9.55 7.89
C THR A 796 0.99 10.61 7.31
N TRP A 797 0.74 11.64 8.11
CA TRP A 797 0.34 12.99 7.72
C TRP A 797 1.36 13.52 6.69
N ARG A 798 1.21 13.16 5.41
CA ARG A 798 1.89 13.86 4.33
C ARG A 798 0.95 14.97 3.92
N GLY A 799 1.22 16.19 4.37
CA GLY A 799 0.65 17.38 3.76
C GLY A 799 0.79 17.24 2.25
N GLY A 800 -0.32 17.42 1.53
CA GLY A 800 -0.30 17.42 0.09
C GLY A 800 0.60 18.56 -0.37
N VAL A 801 1.84 18.23 -0.74
CA VAL A 801 2.59 19.08 -1.64
C VAL A 801 1.88 18.95 -2.98
N ALA A 802 1.39 20.10 -3.47
CA ALA A 802 0.72 20.26 -4.74
C ALA A 802 1.51 19.65 -5.90
#